data_AF-A0A1Z5TMA0-F1
#
_entry.id   AF-A0A1Z5TMA0-F1
#
_cell.length_a   1.000
_cell.length_b   1.000
_cell.length_c   1.000
_cell.angle_alpha   90.00
_cell.angle_beta   90.00
_cell.angle_gamma   90.00
#
_symmetry.space_group_name_H-M   'P 1'
#
loop_
_entity.id
_entity.type
_entity.pdbx_description
1 polymer ?
#
loop_
_entity_poly.entity_id
_entity_poly.type
_entity_poly.pdbx_seq_one_letter_code
_entity_poly.pdbx_strand_id
1 'polypeptide(L)'
;MSPSKVSTIAWDTFHNIVDGKPRDGKAKHHGVNPATGEQLWPVPIGTQQDVDDAVDAAQKAFESWSQVPLEKRKSLIEKFKDHYMAYNDDMIDLMCQETGKPRQFATFEVKAAAGFFDHHLSLEIPEERSEDDEKVMTTRYTPLGVVGAICPWNFPIILSLGKIIPALLTGNSIIVKPSPYTPYTTLKIVELAQEVLPPGVLQALGGDDKLGPMLTQHPGIAKISFTGSIATGKKIMAACASTLKRVTLELGGNDASIILPDVDVKKIAPEIVMGAFQNSGQVCVATKRIYIHQDIYQEMLNEMVNFTKSIKVGSPDSGALLGPIQNQMQYEKVKEFFADTKKNNYNFAVGESEVAPGKGFFVQPTIIDNPPNDSRIITEEPFGPIVPTQPWSDEEEVIKRANNTNAGLGACVWGKDIERAERIGKRLQAGSVFINSWEKPTPQAFFGGHKESGIGGEWGKEGLKAYCNAHVMHTYKQNVVDNMRGHSSSNIYLSATKEDYQESDPEQAQHYRRPQKTWLISVEPHKRSIPFVPRHQHEATHFVATKQDDERSYSVKEHPKDGIIGAILLSEAAHCSSEDIRQKLQEGLQTSTGSSLPSEILEDGESDHWIRRAIHVLQDHGLVERFDVGEFMTFAHSYAANRTEGEGPLSVAYPGLHKRKERKRGFWLSYPMQAHRGEYDEESRLYGGLM
;
A
#
# COMPACT_ATOMS: atom_id res chain seq x y z
N MET A 1 -38.77 11.10 -6.66
CA MET A 1 -38.97 10.45 -7.98
C MET A 1 -37.73 9.61 -8.23
N SER A 2 -37.86 8.34 -8.63
CA SER A 2 -36.68 7.57 -9.03
C SER A 2 -36.03 8.25 -10.23
N PRO A 3 -34.68 8.38 -10.28
CA PRO A 3 -34.01 8.93 -11.44
C PRO A 3 -34.43 8.13 -12.68
N SER A 4 -34.73 8.84 -13.77
CA SER A 4 -35.10 8.18 -15.03
C SER A 4 -33.90 7.39 -15.57
N LYS A 5 -34.14 6.18 -16.09
CA LYS A 5 -33.10 5.36 -16.74
C LYS A 5 -32.44 6.17 -17.86
N VAL A 6 -31.12 6.28 -17.83
CA VAL A 6 -30.34 7.18 -18.70
C VAL A 6 -29.88 6.47 -19.98
N SER A 7 -29.79 5.15 -19.96
CA SER A 7 -29.38 4.32 -21.11
C SER A 7 -30.16 3.01 -21.23
N THR A 8 -30.10 2.43 -22.42
CA THR A 8 -30.62 1.08 -22.68
C THR A 8 -29.50 0.07 -22.40
N ILE A 9 -29.55 -0.56 -21.22
CA ILE A 9 -28.62 -1.63 -20.83
C ILE A 9 -29.26 -2.99 -21.09
N ALA A 10 -28.52 -3.88 -21.73
CA ALA A 10 -28.89 -5.30 -21.85
C ALA A 10 -28.51 -6.03 -20.56
N TRP A 11 -29.45 -6.68 -19.88
CA TRP A 11 -29.23 -7.32 -18.57
C TRP A 11 -28.83 -8.80 -18.64
N ASP A 12 -28.74 -9.33 -19.86
CA ASP A 12 -28.40 -10.72 -20.20
C ASP A 12 -27.05 -10.84 -20.93
N THR A 13 -26.36 -9.73 -21.16
CA THR A 13 -25.10 -9.65 -21.90
C THR A 13 -24.03 -9.00 -21.04
N PHE A 14 -22.85 -9.62 -20.95
CA PHE A 14 -21.80 -9.20 -20.02
C PHE A 14 -20.45 -9.06 -20.73
N HIS A 15 -19.72 -7.99 -20.38
CA HIS A 15 -18.43 -7.66 -20.95
C HIS A 15 -17.43 -7.33 -19.84
N ASN A 16 -16.16 -7.55 -20.12
CA ASN A 16 -15.11 -6.82 -19.42
C ASN A 16 -15.15 -5.36 -19.86
N ILE A 17 -14.62 -4.45 -19.04
CA ILE A 17 -14.52 -3.04 -19.38
C ILE A 17 -13.07 -2.62 -19.29
N VAL A 18 -12.50 -2.23 -20.43
CA VAL A 18 -11.10 -1.77 -20.56
C VAL A 18 -11.10 -0.43 -21.30
N ASP A 19 -10.44 0.57 -20.72
CA ASP A 19 -10.40 1.95 -21.24
C ASP A 19 -11.79 2.51 -21.60
N GLY A 20 -12.75 2.28 -20.70
CA GLY A 20 -14.14 2.74 -20.85
C GLY A 20 -14.95 2.06 -21.94
N LYS A 21 -14.44 0.97 -22.53
CA LYS A 21 -15.11 0.25 -23.62
C LYS A 21 -15.40 -1.20 -23.25
N PRO A 22 -16.55 -1.75 -23.70
CA PRO A 22 -16.80 -3.18 -23.63
C PRO A 22 -15.72 -3.98 -24.35
N ARG A 23 -15.24 -5.03 -23.68
CA ARG A 23 -14.30 -6.01 -24.21
C ARG A 23 -14.88 -7.40 -24.05
N ASP A 24 -15.04 -8.07 -25.19
CA ASP A 24 -15.40 -9.49 -25.22
C ASP A 24 -14.12 -10.35 -25.18
N GLY A 25 -14.29 -11.63 -24.84
CA GLY A 25 -13.20 -12.60 -24.72
C GLY A 25 -13.41 -13.81 -25.61
N LYS A 26 -12.30 -14.42 -26.07
CA LYS A 26 -12.34 -15.70 -26.81
C LYS A 26 -12.84 -16.84 -25.94
N ALA A 27 -12.45 -16.85 -24.67
CA ALA A 27 -12.92 -17.79 -23.67
C ALA A 27 -13.97 -17.12 -22.78
N LYS A 28 -15.00 -17.88 -22.42
CA LYS A 28 -16.09 -17.43 -21.54
C LYS A 28 -16.34 -18.48 -20.47
N HIS A 29 -16.78 -18.04 -19.30
CA HIS A 29 -17.27 -18.90 -18.22
C HIS A 29 -18.73 -18.57 -17.92
N HIS A 30 -19.38 -19.44 -17.16
CA HIS A 30 -20.75 -19.25 -16.69
C HIS A 30 -20.75 -19.38 -15.17
N GLY A 31 -21.35 -18.42 -14.49
CA GLY A 31 -21.85 -18.63 -13.14
C GLY A 31 -23.00 -19.64 -13.16
N VAL A 32 -23.38 -20.11 -11.98
CA VAL A 32 -24.47 -21.07 -11.81
C VAL A 32 -25.52 -20.42 -10.93
N ASN A 33 -26.79 -20.51 -11.29
CA ASN A 33 -27.88 -20.14 -10.39
C ASN A 33 -27.94 -21.20 -9.28
N PRO A 34 -27.62 -20.86 -8.01
CA PRO A 34 -27.54 -21.86 -6.95
C PRO A 34 -28.88 -22.45 -6.53
N ALA A 35 -30.01 -21.82 -6.89
CA ALA A 35 -31.33 -22.34 -6.59
C ALA A 35 -31.77 -23.43 -7.60
N THR A 36 -31.26 -23.39 -8.83
CA THR A 36 -31.67 -24.33 -9.90
C THR A 36 -30.55 -25.28 -10.33
N GLY A 37 -29.29 -24.89 -10.15
CA GLY A 37 -28.11 -25.58 -10.69
C GLY A 37 -27.84 -25.30 -12.17
N GLU A 38 -28.61 -24.40 -12.79
CA GLU A 38 -28.49 -24.06 -14.21
C GLU A 38 -27.41 -23.02 -14.45
N GLN A 39 -26.75 -23.09 -15.61
CA GLN A 39 -25.80 -22.06 -16.03
C GLN A 39 -26.51 -20.74 -16.30
N LEU A 40 -25.91 -19.65 -15.83
CA LEU A 40 -26.32 -18.29 -16.15
C LEU A 40 -25.67 -17.82 -17.46
N TRP A 41 -25.67 -16.51 -17.72
CA TRP A 41 -25.13 -15.94 -18.96
C TRP A 41 -23.60 -16.11 -19.09
N PRO A 42 -23.07 -16.19 -20.32
CA PRO A 42 -21.63 -16.25 -20.54
C PRO A 42 -20.94 -14.93 -20.16
N VAL A 43 -19.79 -15.03 -19.50
CA VAL A 43 -18.94 -13.89 -19.11
C VAL A 43 -17.51 -14.09 -19.65
N PRO A 44 -16.91 -13.07 -20.30
CA PRO A 44 -15.53 -13.15 -20.79
C PRO A 44 -14.53 -13.54 -19.70
N ILE A 45 -13.54 -14.34 -20.07
CA ILE A 45 -12.35 -14.58 -19.24
C ILE A 45 -11.26 -13.63 -19.71
N GLY A 46 -10.88 -12.70 -18.84
CA GLY A 46 -9.76 -11.78 -19.07
C GLY A 46 -8.44 -12.53 -19.26
N THR A 47 -7.69 -12.10 -20.25
CA THR A 47 -6.34 -12.59 -20.57
C THR A 47 -5.26 -11.73 -19.90
N GLN A 48 -3.99 -12.16 -19.95
CA GLN A 48 -2.89 -11.31 -19.50
C GLN A 48 -2.84 -9.99 -20.27
N GLN A 49 -3.08 -10.00 -21.59
CA GLN A 49 -3.12 -8.77 -22.38
C GLN A 49 -4.25 -7.83 -21.93
N ASP A 50 -5.40 -8.37 -21.51
CA ASP A 50 -6.48 -7.53 -20.97
C ASP A 50 -6.08 -6.89 -19.63
N VAL A 51 -5.29 -7.57 -18.81
CA VAL A 51 -4.70 -7.01 -17.59
C VAL A 51 -3.73 -5.89 -17.92
N ASP A 52 -2.80 -6.13 -18.84
CA ASP A 52 -1.78 -5.17 -19.24
C ASP A 52 -2.44 -3.91 -19.83
N ASP A 53 -3.38 -4.08 -20.78
CA ASP A 53 -4.14 -2.98 -21.38
C ASP A 53 -4.94 -2.17 -20.33
N ALA A 54 -5.58 -2.86 -19.37
CA ALA A 54 -6.35 -2.20 -18.32
C ALA A 54 -5.44 -1.42 -17.37
N VAL A 55 -4.26 -1.95 -17.03
CA VAL A 55 -3.29 -1.24 -16.19
C VAL A 55 -2.73 -0.03 -16.91
N ASP A 56 -2.35 -0.15 -18.19
CA ASP A 56 -1.86 0.97 -18.99
C ASP A 56 -2.91 2.09 -19.09
N ALA A 57 -4.17 1.73 -19.36
CA ALA A 57 -5.28 2.68 -19.39
C ALA A 57 -5.49 3.34 -18.01
N ALA A 58 -5.39 2.56 -16.92
CA ALA A 58 -5.55 3.08 -15.57
C ALA A 58 -4.43 4.05 -15.17
N GLN A 59 -3.18 3.76 -15.56
CA GLN A 59 -2.02 4.63 -15.32
C GLN A 59 -2.16 5.95 -16.09
N LYS A 60 -2.54 5.89 -17.37
CA LYS A 60 -2.81 7.09 -18.17
C LYS A 60 -3.95 7.92 -17.58
N ALA A 61 -5.04 7.29 -17.16
CA ALA A 61 -6.16 7.98 -16.53
C ALA A 61 -5.74 8.64 -15.20
N PHE A 62 -4.89 7.97 -14.42
CA PHE A 62 -4.43 8.42 -13.11
C PHE A 62 -3.71 9.78 -13.16
N GLU A 63 -2.91 10.05 -14.19
CA GLU A 63 -2.19 11.32 -14.36
C GLU A 63 -3.14 12.54 -14.29
N SER A 64 -4.31 12.43 -14.91
CA SER A 64 -5.32 13.49 -14.90
C SER A 64 -6.30 13.36 -13.72
N TRP A 65 -6.74 12.15 -13.40
CA TRP A 65 -7.74 11.88 -12.36
C TRP A 65 -7.26 12.24 -10.95
N SER A 66 -5.98 11.97 -10.66
CA SER A 66 -5.37 12.31 -9.37
C SER A 66 -5.38 13.81 -9.08
N GLN A 67 -5.37 14.65 -10.13
CA GLN A 67 -5.40 16.11 -10.06
C GLN A 67 -6.82 16.70 -10.03
N VAL A 68 -7.86 15.87 -10.28
CA VAL A 68 -9.25 16.35 -10.21
C VAL A 68 -9.57 16.75 -8.76
N PRO A 69 -10.04 17.99 -8.51
CA PRO A 69 -10.38 18.43 -7.16
C PRO A 69 -11.41 17.52 -6.48
N LEU A 70 -11.28 17.34 -5.16
CA LEU A 70 -12.13 16.42 -4.37
C LEU A 70 -13.63 16.64 -4.63
N GLU A 71 -14.10 17.88 -4.59
CA GLU A 71 -15.51 18.21 -4.83
C GLU A 71 -15.99 17.83 -6.23
N LYS A 72 -15.11 17.90 -7.23
CA LYS A 72 -15.44 17.45 -8.58
C LYS A 72 -15.50 15.92 -8.65
N ARG A 73 -14.62 15.20 -7.93
CA ARG A 73 -14.70 13.74 -7.80
C ARG A 73 -15.99 13.31 -7.09
N LYS A 74 -16.35 13.97 -5.98
CA LYS A 74 -17.62 13.75 -5.28
C LYS A 74 -18.83 13.93 -6.20
N SER A 75 -18.88 15.03 -6.97
CA SER A 75 -19.97 15.28 -7.93
C SER A 75 -20.09 14.19 -9.01
N LEU A 76 -18.98 13.62 -9.50
CA LEU A 76 -19.01 12.52 -10.46
C LEU A 76 -19.47 11.21 -9.80
N ILE A 77 -19.01 10.93 -8.58
CA ILE A 77 -19.44 9.74 -7.81
C ILE A 77 -20.93 9.84 -7.44
N GLU A 78 -21.44 11.04 -7.14
CA GLU A 78 -22.87 11.28 -6.91
C GLU A 78 -23.71 11.02 -8.16
N LYS A 79 -23.27 11.47 -9.34
CA LYS A 79 -23.92 11.10 -10.61
C LYS A 79 -23.87 9.60 -10.87
N PHE A 80 -22.77 8.93 -10.54
CA PHE A 80 -22.68 7.48 -10.66
C PHE A 80 -23.69 6.78 -9.73
N LYS A 81 -23.86 7.27 -8.49
CA LYS A 81 -24.94 6.81 -7.60
C LYS A 81 -26.31 6.97 -8.26
N ASP A 82 -26.62 8.13 -8.83
CA ASP A 82 -27.92 8.37 -9.48
C ASP A 82 -28.18 7.39 -10.63
N HIS A 83 -27.17 7.14 -11.47
CA HIS A 83 -27.24 6.16 -12.56
C HIS A 83 -27.48 4.75 -12.01
N TYR A 84 -26.72 4.32 -10.99
CA TYR A 84 -26.93 3.02 -10.35
C TYR A 84 -28.35 2.85 -9.80
N MET A 85 -28.84 3.86 -9.07
CA MET A 85 -30.14 3.81 -8.39
C MET A 85 -31.33 3.78 -9.36
N ALA A 86 -31.14 4.20 -10.62
CA ALA A 86 -32.15 4.12 -11.67
C ALA A 86 -32.48 2.67 -12.10
N TYR A 87 -31.63 1.69 -11.75
CA TYR A 87 -31.75 0.28 -12.15
C TYR A 87 -31.83 -0.69 -10.97
N ASN A 88 -32.34 -0.22 -9.81
CA ASN A 88 -32.45 -1.07 -8.62
C ASN A 88 -33.22 -2.37 -8.87
N ASP A 89 -34.37 -2.31 -9.55
CA ASP A 89 -35.20 -3.51 -9.77
C ASP A 89 -34.47 -4.53 -10.66
N ASP A 90 -33.82 -4.08 -11.74
CA ASP A 90 -33.03 -4.95 -12.62
C ASP A 90 -31.83 -5.57 -11.87
N MET A 91 -31.16 -4.79 -11.01
CA MET A 91 -30.07 -5.26 -10.14
C MET A 91 -30.55 -6.27 -9.10
N ILE A 92 -31.75 -6.10 -8.54
CA ILE A 92 -32.34 -7.03 -7.57
C ILE A 92 -32.61 -8.38 -8.25
N ASP A 93 -33.22 -8.36 -9.43
CA ASP A 93 -33.52 -9.59 -10.17
C ASP A 93 -32.22 -10.30 -10.56
N LEU A 94 -31.23 -9.57 -11.07
CA LEU A 94 -29.92 -10.14 -11.39
C LEU A 94 -29.20 -10.74 -10.15
N MET A 95 -29.24 -10.03 -9.03
CA MET A 95 -28.65 -10.50 -7.77
C MET A 95 -29.33 -11.78 -7.27
N CYS A 96 -30.67 -11.87 -7.37
CA CYS A 96 -31.42 -13.07 -7.00
C CYS A 96 -30.97 -14.27 -7.82
N GLN A 97 -30.72 -14.09 -9.13
CA GLN A 97 -30.27 -15.16 -10.02
C GLN A 97 -28.84 -15.63 -9.68
N GLU A 98 -27.90 -14.71 -9.48
CA GLU A 98 -26.48 -15.08 -9.28
C GLU A 98 -26.17 -15.56 -7.85
N THR A 99 -26.86 -15.03 -6.84
CA THR A 99 -26.59 -15.36 -5.43
C THR A 99 -27.56 -16.38 -4.86
N GLY A 100 -28.76 -16.52 -5.44
CA GLY A 100 -29.87 -17.30 -4.88
C GLY A 100 -30.51 -16.70 -3.64
N LYS A 101 -30.06 -15.53 -3.17
CA LYS A 101 -30.61 -14.88 -1.97
C LYS A 101 -32.12 -14.66 -2.10
N PRO A 102 -32.90 -14.80 -1.01
CA PRO A 102 -34.28 -14.36 -1.00
C PRO A 102 -34.41 -12.89 -1.40
N ARG A 103 -35.45 -12.56 -2.18
CA ARG A 103 -35.60 -11.22 -2.79
C ARG A 103 -35.50 -10.07 -1.80
N GLN A 104 -36.03 -10.25 -0.59
CA GLN A 104 -35.95 -9.26 0.48
C GLN A 104 -34.50 -8.92 0.88
N PHE A 105 -33.60 -9.92 0.91
CA PHE A 105 -32.18 -9.73 1.25
C PHE A 105 -31.39 -9.20 0.05
N ALA A 106 -31.71 -9.62 -1.18
CA ALA A 106 -31.16 -9.00 -2.39
C ALA A 106 -31.54 -7.51 -2.48
N THR A 107 -32.81 -7.20 -2.19
CA THR A 107 -33.32 -5.81 -2.11
C THR A 107 -32.57 -5.00 -1.07
N PHE A 108 -32.32 -5.58 0.11
CA PHE A 108 -31.53 -4.93 1.15
C PHE A 108 -30.12 -4.59 0.67
N GLU A 109 -29.39 -5.54 0.08
CA GLU A 109 -28.02 -5.30 -0.40
C GLU A 109 -27.96 -4.25 -1.52
N VAL A 110 -28.83 -4.38 -2.55
CA VAL A 110 -28.89 -3.43 -3.67
C VAL A 110 -29.18 -2.02 -3.16
N LYS A 111 -30.15 -1.86 -2.26
CA LYS A 111 -30.50 -0.53 -1.72
C LYS A 111 -29.49 0.00 -0.70
N ALA A 112 -28.76 -0.88 -0.01
CA ALA A 112 -27.70 -0.47 0.93
C ALA A 112 -26.55 0.26 0.22
N ALA A 113 -26.33 0.04 -1.09
CA ALA A 113 -25.37 0.76 -1.90
C ALA A 113 -25.48 2.28 -1.75
N ALA A 114 -26.70 2.83 -1.68
CA ALA A 114 -26.92 4.26 -1.49
C ALA A 114 -26.25 4.80 -0.21
N GLY A 115 -26.33 4.05 0.89
CA GLY A 115 -25.69 4.42 2.15
C GLY A 115 -24.16 4.37 2.08
N PHE A 116 -23.60 3.47 1.27
CA PHE A 116 -22.15 3.44 0.99
C PHE A 116 -21.71 4.67 0.21
N PHE A 117 -22.44 5.04 -0.85
CA PHE A 117 -22.18 6.28 -1.58
C PHE A 117 -22.27 7.50 -0.66
N ASP A 118 -23.39 7.66 0.05
CA ASP A 118 -23.66 8.82 0.90
C ASP A 118 -22.62 8.99 1.99
N HIS A 119 -22.26 7.90 2.67
CA HIS A 119 -21.26 8.01 3.72
C HIS A 119 -19.89 8.41 3.16
N HIS A 120 -19.41 7.76 2.10
CA HIS A 120 -18.09 8.10 1.55
C HIS A 120 -18.06 9.50 0.96
N LEU A 121 -19.14 9.96 0.31
CA LEU A 121 -19.25 11.33 -0.21
C LEU A 121 -19.23 12.39 0.91
N SER A 122 -19.66 12.03 2.12
CA SER A 122 -19.56 12.90 3.30
C SER A 122 -18.15 12.99 3.90
N LEU A 123 -17.23 12.11 3.49
CA LEU A 123 -15.87 12.11 4.02
C LEU A 123 -14.98 13.16 3.34
N GLU A 124 -14.10 13.74 4.15
CA GLU A 124 -12.98 14.55 3.69
C GLU A 124 -11.68 13.74 3.72
N ILE A 125 -10.79 14.01 2.78
CA ILE A 125 -9.41 13.51 2.86
C ILE A 125 -8.70 14.36 3.92
N PRO A 126 -8.23 13.77 5.03
CA PRO A 126 -7.63 14.55 6.11
C PRO A 126 -6.37 15.28 5.65
N GLU A 127 -6.15 16.47 6.21
CA GLU A 127 -4.85 17.15 6.24
C GLU A 127 -4.53 17.39 7.72
N GLU A 128 -3.35 16.97 8.16
CA GLU A 128 -2.89 17.15 9.54
C GLU A 128 -1.81 18.23 9.54
N ARG A 129 -1.97 19.26 10.39
CA ARG A 129 -1.01 20.35 10.54
C ARG A 129 -0.55 20.44 11.99
N SER A 130 0.75 20.42 12.20
CA SER A 130 1.39 20.69 13.49
C SER A 130 2.44 21.78 13.33
N GLU A 131 2.72 22.52 14.40
CA GLU A 131 3.60 23.68 14.37
C GLU A 131 4.34 23.79 15.70
N ASP A 132 5.65 24.03 15.64
CA ASP A 132 6.50 24.36 16.78
C ASP A 132 7.25 25.69 16.50
N ASP A 133 8.16 26.08 17.39
CA ASP A 133 8.91 27.35 17.24
C ASP A 133 9.80 27.39 16.00
N GLU A 134 10.20 26.24 15.47
CA GLU A 134 11.14 26.09 14.37
C GLU A 134 10.42 25.93 13.02
N LYS A 135 9.30 25.21 12.97
CA LYS A 135 8.69 24.76 11.71
C LYS A 135 7.18 24.53 11.79
N VAL A 136 6.58 24.49 10.60
CA VAL A 136 5.23 24.00 10.33
C VAL A 136 5.36 22.67 9.62
N MET A 137 4.64 21.65 10.06
CA MET A 137 4.56 20.34 9.44
C MET A 137 3.14 20.13 8.92
N THR A 138 3.02 19.77 7.64
CA THR A 138 1.74 19.47 7.01
C THR A 138 1.79 18.07 6.41
N THR A 139 0.99 17.15 6.93
CA THR A 139 0.79 15.81 6.38
C THR A 139 -0.45 15.82 5.50
N ARG A 140 -0.25 15.50 4.22
CA ARG A 140 -1.31 15.26 3.23
C ARG A 140 -1.39 13.80 2.88
N TYR A 141 -2.56 13.35 2.45
CA TYR A 141 -2.78 11.98 2.01
C TYR A 141 -3.05 11.97 0.51
N THR A 142 -2.04 11.61 -0.29
CA THR A 142 -2.08 11.61 -1.76
C THR A 142 -2.43 10.22 -2.29
N PRO A 143 -3.08 10.05 -3.44
CA PRO A 143 -3.43 8.73 -3.96
C PRO A 143 -2.20 7.85 -4.24
N LEU A 144 -2.41 6.54 -4.31
CA LEU A 144 -1.37 5.52 -4.53
C LEU A 144 -1.06 5.27 -6.00
N GLY A 145 -2.05 5.41 -6.90
CA GLY A 145 -1.92 5.05 -8.31
C GLY A 145 -3.05 4.12 -8.76
N VAL A 146 -2.68 3.01 -9.38
CA VAL A 146 -3.62 1.96 -9.82
C VAL A 146 -3.90 0.97 -8.68
N VAL A 147 -5.17 0.75 -8.40
CA VAL A 147 -5.66 -0.21 -7.40
C VAL A 147 -6.29 -1.41 -8.10
N GLY A 148 -5.90 -2.63 -7.71
CA GLY A 148 -6.63 -3.85 -8.03
C GLY A 148 -7.57 -4.23 -6.89
N ALA A 149 -8.87 -4.31 -7.16
CA ALA A 149 -9.87 -4.78 -6.20
C ALA A 149 -10.34 -6.19 -6.58
N ILE A 150 -10.13 -7.16 -5.70
CA ILE A 150 -10.54 -8.56 -5.91
C ILE A 150 -11.68 -8.86 -4.93
N CYS A 151 -12.88 -9.04 -5.47
CA CYS A 151 -14.13 -9.07 -4.70
C CYS A 151 -14.72 -10.48 -4.56
N PRO A 152 -15.35 -10.81 -3.43
CA PRO A 152 -15.94 -12.12 -3.16
C PRO A 152 -17.36 -12.20 -3.70
N TRP A 153 -17.96 -13.38 -3.56
CA TRP A 153 -19.28 -13.69 -4.10
C TRP A 153 -20.44 -13.51 -3.12
N ASN A 154 -20.17 -13.39 -1.83
CA ASN A 154 -21.21 -13.43 -0.80
C ASN A 154 -22.02 -12.14 -0.73
N PHE A 155 -21.41 -10.99 -1.03
CA PHE A 155 -22.06 -9.67 -1.14
C PHE A 155 -21.41 -8.87 -2.28
N PRO A 156 -21.65 -9.25 -3.55
CA PRO A 156 -20.88 -8.77 -4.69
C PRO A 156 -21.00 -7.26 -4.90
N ILE A 157 -22.12 -6.63 -4.53
CA ILE A 157 -22.32 -5.19 -4.74
C ILE A 157 -21.62 -4.39 -3.64
N ILE A 158 -21.98 -4.60 -2.38
CA ILE A 158 -21.51 -3.74 -1.29
C ILE A 158 -20.00 -3.88 -1.06
N LEU A 159 -19.44 -5.09 -1.23
CA LEU A 159 -17.99 -5.31 -1.06
C LEU A 159 -17.18 -4.78 -2.25
N SER A 160 -17.77 -4.69 -3.44
CA SER A 160 -17.14 -4.00 -4.57
C SER A 160 -17.21 -2.48 -4.39
N LEU A 161 -18.38 -1.94 -4.04
CA LEU A 161 -18.55 -0.49 -3.83
C LEU A 161 -17.71 0.04 -2.67
N GLY A 162 -17.57 -0.74 -1.59
CA GLY A 162 -16.68 -0.45 -0.47
C GLY A 162 -15.20 -0.32 -0.84
N LYS A 163 -14.79 -0.78 -2.04
CA LYS A 163 -13.44 -0.62 -2.61
C LYS A 163 -13.40 0.47 -3.67
N ILE A 164 -14.38 0.48 -4.57
CA ILE A 164 -14.50 1.42 -5.68
C ILE A 164 -14.59 2.85 -5.17
N ILE A 165 -15.54 3.13 -4.29
CA ILE A 165 -15.85 4.51 -3.89
C ILE A 165 -14.66 5.18 -3.19
N PRO A 166 -14.00 4.60 -2.16
CA PRO A 166 -12.85 5.25 -1.54
C PRO A 166 -11.64 5.36 -2.47
N ALA A 167 -11.41 4.42 -3.39
CA ALA A 167 -10.36 4.53 -4.40
C ALA A 167 -10.59 5.74 -5.32
N LEU A 168 -11.80 5.89 -5.85
CA LEU A 168 -12.18 7.02 -6.69
C LEU A 168 -12.09 8.35 -5.93
N LEU A 169 -12.61 8.39 -4.70
CA LEU A 169 -12.65 9.60 -3.88
C LEU A 169 -11.25 10.14 -3.57
N THR A 170 -10.30 9.24 -3.30
CA THR A 170 -8.89 9.56 -3.03
C THR A 170 -8.09 9.93 -4.28
N GLY A 171 -8.63 9.69 -5.48
CA GLY A 171 -7.99 10.02 -6.76
C GLY A 171 -7.20 8.87 -7.39
N ASN A 172 -7.43 7.64 -6.96
CA ASN A 172 -6.86 6.45 -7.60
C ASN A 172 -7.70 6.03 -8.81
N SER A 173 -7.04 5.39 -9.78
CA SER A 173 -7.72 4.56 -10.78
C SER A 173 -7.86 3.14 -10.23
N ILE A 174 -8.92 2.42 -10.61
CA ILE A 174 -9.22 1.10 -10.04
C ILE A 174 -9.66 0.08 -11.09
N ILE A 175 -9.16 -1.15 -10.97
CA ILE A 175 -9.55 -2.32 -11.76
C ILE A 175 -10.20 -3.33 -10.83
N VAL A 176 -11.45 -3.68 -11.09
CA VAL A 176 -12.24 -4.60 -10.27
C VAL A 176 -12.26 -5.99 -10.91
N LYS A 177 -11.85 -7.02 -10.16
CA LYS A 177 -12.06 -8.42 -10.48
C LYS A 177 -13.18 -8.97 -9.58
N PRO A 178 -14.39 -9.19 -10.10
CA PRO A 178 -15.41 -9.89 -9.34
C PRO A 178 -15.10 -11.39 -9.21
N SER A 179 -15.77 -12.05 -8.28
CA SER A 179 -15.77 -13.50 -8.17
C SER A 179 -16.33 -14.15 -9.44
N PRO A 180 -15.74 -15.25 -9.95
CA PRO A 180 -16.31 -15.99 -11.08
C PRO A 180 -17.67 -16.62 -10.76
N TYR A 181 -18.07 -16.70 -9.49
CA TYR A 181 -19.37 -17.24 -9.09
C TYR A 181 -20.51 -16.21 -9.14
N THR A 182 -20.21 -14.92 -8.98
CA THR A 182 -21.18 -13.80 -9.02
C THR A 182 -20.61 -12.59 -9.76
N PRO A 183 -20.22 -12.74 -11.04
CA PRO A 183 -19.60 -11.66 -11.79
C PRO A 183 -20.60 -10.58 -12.21
N TYR A 184 -21.90 -10.91 -12.27
CA TYR A 184 -22.85 -10.23 -13.12
C TYR A 184 -23.21 -8.84 -12.62
N THR A 185 -23.60 -8.69 -11.36
CA THR A 185 -23.96 -7.38 -10.80
C THR A 185 -22.77 -6.42 -10.77
N THR A 186 -21.57 -6.92 -10.44
CA THR A 186 -20.36 -6.08 -10.39
C THR A 186 -19.96 -5.60 -11.78
N LEU A 187 -20.03 -6.44 -12.81
CA LEU A 187 -19.77 -6.01 -14.19
C LEU A 187 -20.77 -4.93 -14.64
N LYS A 188 -22.06 -5.08 -14.29
CA LYS A 188 -23.09 -4.07 -14.60
C LYS A 188 -22.87 -2.76 -13.87
N ILE A 189 -22.42 -2.79 -12.63
CA ILE A 189 -22.04 -1.59 -11.88
C ILE A 189 -20.94 -0.82 -12.63
N VAL A 190 -19.92 -1.52 -13.14
CA VAL A 190 -18.82 -0.87 -13.86
C VAL A 190 -19.23 -0.42 -15.26
N GLU A 191 -20.11 -1.14 -15.95
CA GLU A 191 -20.70 -0.71 -17.22
C GLU A 191 -21.49 0.59 -17.07
N LEU A 192 -22.37 0.67 -16.06
CA LEU A 192 -23.11 1.87 -15.70
C LEU A 192 -22.20 3.06 -15.40
N ALA A 193 -21.06 2.82 -14.74
CA ALA A 193 -20.13 3.87 -14.39
C ALA A 193 -19.48 4.55 -15.61
N GLN A 194 -19.43 3.89 -16.78
CA GLN A 194 -18.80 4.44 -17.98
C GLN A 194 -19.57 5.61 -18.60
N GLU A 195 -20.84 5.81 -18.23
CA GLU A 195 -21.61 6.98 -18.65
C GLU A 195 -21.21 8.26 -17.92
N VAL A 196 -20.48 8.11 -16.81
CA VAL A 196 -20.20 9.20 -15.86
C VAL A 196 -18.71 9.43 -15.68
N LEU A 197 -17.94 8.35 -15.52
CA LEU A 197 -16.52 8.41 -15.20
C LEU A 197 -15.66 8.49 -16.47
N PRO A 198 -14.49 9.16 -16.42
CA PRO A 198 -13.55 9.15 -17.53
C PRO A 198 -13.05 7.72 -17.83
N PRO A 199 -12.75 7.40 -19.11
CA PRO A 199 -12.13 6.13 -19.48
C PRO A 199 -10.89 5.80 -18.64
N GLY A 200 -10.75 4.53 -18.26
CA GLY A 200 -9.60 4.02 -17.49
C GLY A 200 -9.67 4.25 -15.97
N VAL A 201 -10.51 5.17 -15.48
CA VAL A 201 -10.63 5.48 -14.04
C VAL A 201 -11.24 4.33 -13.24
N LEU A 202 -12.30 3.71 -13.75
CA LEU A 202 -12.92 2.51 -13.18
C LEU A 202 -13.09 1.46 -14.29
N GLN A 203 -12.51 0.29 -14.09
CA GLN A 203 -12.48 -0.80 -15.07
C GLN A 203 -12.85 -2.12 -14.40
N ALA A 204 -13.25 -3.12 -15.18
CA ALA A 204 -13.58 -4.45 -14.67
C ALA A 204 -13.06 -5.56 -15.57
N LEU A 205 -12.44 -6.56 -14.95
CA LEU A 205 -12.02 -7.79 -15.61
C LEU A 205 -12.66 -8.98 -14.90
N GLY A 206 -13.64 -9.60 -15.55
CA GLY A 206 -14.14 -10.92 -15.22
C GLY A 206 -13.15 -11.99 -15.65
N GLY A 207 -13.10 -13.10 -14.90
CA GLY A 207 -12.24 -14.22 -15.25
C GLY A 207 -12.15 -15.27 -14.16
N ASP A 208 -11.50 -16.37 -14.50
CA ASP A 208 -11.29 -17.52 -13.63
C ASP A 208 -10.21 -17.27 -12.56
N ASP A 209 -9.77 -18.34 -11.91
CA ASP A 209 -8.78 -18.32 -10.84
C ASP A 209 -7.38 -17.84 -11.29
N LYS A 210 -7.10 -17.79 -12.61
CA LYS A 210 -5.82 -17.32 -13.14
C LYS A 210 -5.70 -15.80 -13.14
N LEU A 211 -6.82 -15.10 -13.25
CA LEU A 211 -6.83 -13.63 -13.34
C LEU A 211 -6.39 -12.96 -12.03
N GLY A 212 -6.66 -13.57 -10.87
CA GLY A 212 -6.22 -13.06 -9.57
C GLY A 212 -4.68 -12.95 -9.48
N PRO A 213 -3.95 -14.06 -9.69
CA PRO A 213 -2.49 -14.06 -9.79
C PRO A 213 -1.93 -13.00 -10.76
N MET A 214 -2.49 -12.89 -11.97
CA MET A 214 -2.08 -11.89 -12.97
C MET A 214 -2.12 -10.46 -12.40
N LEU A 215 -3.24 -10.07 -11.76
CA LEU A 215 -3.38 -8.76 -11.12
C LEU A 215 -2.42 -8.58 -9.94
N THR A 216 -2.30 -9.58 -9.06
CA THR A 216 -1.46 -9.44 -7.85
C THR A 216 0.02 -9.34 -8.15
N GLN A 217 0.48 -9.91 -9.27
CA GLN A 217 1.89 -9.91 -9.67
C GLN A 217 2.23 -8.74 -10.59
N HIS A 218 1.24 -8.11 -11.23
CA HIS A 218 1.49 -7.04 -12.18
C HIS A 218 2.25 -5.85 -11.53
N PRO A 219 3.36 -5.37 -12.12
CA PRO A 219 4.20 -4.33 -11.53
C PRO A 219 3.53 -2.94 -11.55
N GLY A 220 2.62 -2.70 -12.49
CA GLY A 220 1.90 -1.43 -12.61
C GLY A 220 0.77 -1.20 -11.61
N ILE A 221 0.49 -2.16 -10.70
CA ILE A 221 -0.55 -2.03 -9.67
C ILE A 221 0.10 -1.67 -8.33
N ALA A 222 -0.30 -0.53 -7.75
CA ALA A 222 0.27 0.01 -6.51
C ALA A 222 -0.37 -0.57 -5.24
N LYS A 223 -1.60 -1.09 -5.35
CA LYS A 223 -2.35 -1.67 -4.22
C LYS A 223 -3.24 -2.81 -4.68
N ILE A 224 -3.33 -3.87 -3.86
CA ILE A 224 -4.41 -4.85 -3.91
C ILE A 224 -5.33 -4.67 -2.71
N SER A 225 -6.64 -4.54 -2.94
CA SER A 225 -7.65 -4.77 -1.91
C SER A 225 -8.36 -6.08 -2.21
N PHE A 226 -8.30 -7.03 -1.29
CA PHE A 226 -8.90 -8.34 -1.42
C PHE A 226 -9.86 -8.62 -0.26
N THR A 227 -11.04 -9.15 -0.58
CA THR A 227 -11.90 -9.79 0.42
C THR A 227 -12.15 -11.24 0.04
N GLY A 228 -11.97 -12.17 0.98
CA GLY A 228 -12.18 -13.59 0.72
C GLY A 228 -11.64 -14.51 1.82
N SER A 229 -11.17 -15.71 1.45
CA SER A 229 -10.71 -16.69 2.43
C SER A 229 -9.30 -16.39 2.95
N ILE A 230 -9.01 -16.78 4.19
CA ILE A 230 -7.68 -16.63 4.81
C ILE A 230 -6.59 -17.28 3.94
N ALA A 231 -6.85 -18.49 3.45
CA ALA A 231 -5.91 -19.24 2.61
C ALA A 231 -5.56 -18.48 1.32
N THR A 232 -6.54 -17.89 0.65
CA THR A 232 -6.30 -17.08 -0.56
C THR A 232 -5.62 -15.75 -0.21
N GLY A 233 -6.00 -15.11 0.90
CA GLY A 233 -5.35 -13.88 1.38
C GLY A 233 -3.85 -14.06 1.60
N LYS A 234 -3.42 -15.16 2.23
CA LYS A 234 -1.99 -15.49 2.41
C LYS A 234 -1.26 -15.63 1.06
N LYS A 235 -1.88 -16.28 0.07
CA LYS A 235 -1.31 -16.41 -1.28
C LYS A 235 -1.18 -15.05 -1.99
N ILE A 236 -2.19 -14.20 -1.86
CA ILE A 236 -2.19 -12.83 -2.42
C ILE A 236 -1.08 -12.00 -1.77
N MET A 237 -0.95 -12.05 -0.45
CA MET A 237 0.12 -11.33 0.27
C MET A 237 1.50 -11.76 -0.22
N ALA A 238 1.73 -13.07 -0.35
CA ALA A 238 2.99 -13.61 -0.87
C ALA A 238 3.27 -13.15 -2.31
N ALA A 239 2.26 -13.15 -3.19
CA ALA A 239 2.40 -12.67 -4.56
C ALA A 239 2.68 -11.16 -4.64
N CYS A 240 2.11 -10.36 -3.75
CA CYS A 240 2.30 -8.91 -3.71
C CYS A 240 3.68 -8.49 -3.18
N ALA A 241 4.37 -9.36 -2.45
CA ALA A 241 5.69 -9.07 -1.86
C ALA A 241 6.76 -8.77 -2.91
N SER A 242 6.64 -9.33 -4.13
CA SER A 242 7.61 -9.13 -5.22
C SER A 242 7.74 -7.68 -5.70
N THR A 243 6.71 -6.86 -5.48
CA THR A 243 6.71 -5.43 -5.86
C THR A 243 6.54 -4.50 -4.68
N LEU A 244 6.50 -5.04 -3.45
CA LEU A 244 6.18 -4.32 -2.21
C LEU A 244 4.90 -3.46 -2.31
N LYS A 245 3.93 -3.87 -3.13
CA LYS A 245 2.67 -3.15 -3.29
C LYS A 245 1.85 -3.27 -2.01
N ARG A 246 1.02 -2.26 -1.73
CA ARG A 246 0.17 -2.26 -0.52
C ARG A 246 -0.91 -3.32 -0.63
N VAL A 247 -1.26 -3.94 0.49
CA VAL A 247 -2.38 -4.89 0.56
C VAL A 247 -3.37 -4.46 1.63
N THR A 248 -4.66 -4.52 1.30
CA THR A 248 -5.74 -4.65 2.30
C THR A 248 -6.31 -6.04 2.14
N LEU A 249 -6.37 -6.79 3.23
CA LEU A 249 -6.91 -8.14 3.25
C LEU A 249 -8.05 -8.19 4.26
N GLU A 250 -9.28 -8.32 3.79
CA GLU A 250 -10.48 -8.60 4.60
C GLU A 250 -10.80 -10.09 4.48
N LEU A 251 -10.52 -10.86 5.53
CA LEU A 251 -10.55 -12.32 5.48
C LEU A 251 -11.62 -12.89 6.41
N GLY A 252 -11.92 -14.18 6.24
CA GLY A 252 -12.94 -14.89 7.00
C GLY A 252 -12.81 -14.78 8.52
N GLY A 253 -13.94 -14.97 9.20
CA GLY A 253 -14.06 -14.95 10.65
C GLY A 253 -14.22 -16.36 11.24
N ASN A 254 -14.35 -16.42 12.56
CA ASN A 254 -14.91 -17.58 13.27
C ASN A 254 -15.55 -17.05 14.54
N ASP A 255 -16.54 -16.18 14.31
CA ASP A 255 -16.93 -15.15 15.24
C ASP A 255 -17.73 -15.71 16.41
N ALA A 256 -17.42 -15.22 17.61
CA ALA A 256 -18.03 -15.67 18.85
C ALA A 256 -19.19 -14.76 19.27
N SER A 257 -20.26 -15.36 19.76
CA SER A 257 -21.39 -14.66 20.38
C SER A 257 -21.52 -15.14 21.83
N ILE A 258 -21.35 -14.23 22.79
CA ILE A 258 -21.42 -14.52 24.24
C ILE A 258 -22.73 -13.97 24.80
N ILE A 259 -23.52 -14.84 25.43
CA ILE A 259 -24.83 -14.51 25.99
C ILE A 259 -24.77 -14.57 27.51
N LEU A 260 -25.03 -13.44 28.16
CA LEU A 260 -25.14 -13.30 29.63
C LEU A 260 -26.49 -13.83 30.15
N PRO A 261 -26.57 -14.24 31.43
CA PRO A 261 -27.78 -14.86 31.99
C PRO A 261 -28.96 -13.89 32.18
N ASP A 262 -28.74 -12.59 32.09
CA ASP A 262 -29.73 -11.56 32.37
C ASP A 262 -30.57 -11.15 31.14
N VAL A 263 -30.29 -11.71 29.96
CA VAL A 263 -31.02 -11.41 28.72
C VAL A 263 -32.50 -11.81 28.78
N ASP A 264 -33.30 -11.21 27.90
CA ASP A 264 -34.66 -11.71 27.61
C ASP A 264 -34.56 -12.79 26.54
N VAL A 265 -34.59 -14.06 26.96
CA VAL A 265 -34.35 -15.23 26.09
C VAL A 265 -35.24 -15.19 24.84
N LYS A 266 -36.54 -14.94 25.01
CA LYS A 266 -37.52 -14.95 23.91
C LYS A 266 -37.27 -13.86 22.88
N LYS A 267 -36.74 -12.70 23.30
CA LYS A 267 -36.41 -11.61 22.38
C LYS A 267 -35.09 -11.82 21.66
N ILE A 268 -34.11 -12.39 22.34
CA ILE A 268 -32.74 -12.45 21.85
C ILE A 268 -32.46 -13.73 21.03
N ALA A 269 -33.12 -14.85 21.33
CA ALA A 269 -32.92 -16.10 20.60
C ALA A 269 -33.12 -15.97 19.08
N PRO A 270 -34.19 -15.30 18.57
CA PRO A 270 -34.34 -15.07 17.13
C PRO A 270 -33.21 -14.25 16.50
N GLU A 271 -32.73 -13.21 17.21
CA GLU A 271 -31.63 -12.35 16.74
C GLU A 271 -30.30 -13.13 16.67
N ILE A 272 -30.02 -14.00 17.64
CA ILE A 272 -28.83 -14.87 17.63
C ILE A 272 -28.89 -15.85 16.45
N VAL A 273 -30.04 -16.50 16.23
CA VAL A 273 -30.22 -17.44 15.13
C VAL A 273 -30.04 -16.74 13.79
N MET A 274 -30.59 -15.53 13.62
CA MET A 274 -30.37 -14.75 12.40
C MET A 274 -28.91 -14.30 12.27
N GLY A 275 -28.24 -13.96 13.39
CA GLY A 275 -26.78 -13.82 13.54
C GLY A 275 -25.99 -14.88 12.81
N ALA A 276 -26.32 -16.13 13.11
CA ALA A 276 -25.64 -17.29 12.54
C ALA A 276 -26.05 -17.59 11.09
N PHE A 277 -27.33 -17.41 10.75
CA PHE A 277 -27.90 -18.01 9.53
C PHE A 277 -28.30 -17.04 8.42
N GLN A 278 -28.28 -15.72 8.62
CA GLN A 278 -28.54 -14.79 7.50
C GLN A 278 -27.66 -15.08 6.30
N ASN A 279 -28.20 -14.87 5.10
CA ASN A 279 -27.54 -15.27 3.86
C ASN A 279 -27.09 -16.75 3.86
N SER A 280 -27.85 -17.61 4.54
CA SER A 280 -27.53 -19.03 4.77
C SER A 280 -26.14 -19.22 5.41
N GLY A 281 -25.77 -18.33 6.34
CA GLY A 281 -24.50 -18.34 7.05
C GLY A 281 -23.29 -17.86 6.25
N GLN A 282 -23.49 -17.37 5.02
CA GLN A 282 -22.44 -16.92 4.11
C GLN A 282 -22.09 -15.45 4.33
N VAL A 283 -21.70 -15.11 5.54
CA VAL A 283 -21.25 -13.78 5.96
C VAL A 283 -19.97 -13.95 6.76
N CYS A 284 -18.93 -13.17 6.43
CA CYS A 284 -17.62 -13.27 7.10
C CYS A 284 -17.71 -12.97 8.60
N VAL A 285 -18.59 -12.03 8.98
CA VAL A 285 -18.83 -11.68 10.38
C VAL A 285 -19.95 -12.49 11.05
N ALA A 286 -20.64 -13.39 10.36
CA ALA A 286 -21.75 -14.09 11.00
C ALA A 286 -21.26 -14.93 12.18
N THR A 287 -22.00 -14.90 13.28
CA THR A 287 -21.77 -15.74 14.46
C THR A 287 -21.53 -17.21 14.05
N LYS A 288 -20.33 -17.74 14.35
CA LYS A 288 -19.93 -19.13 14.09
C LYS A 288 -19.81 -19.97 15.34
N ARG A 289 -19.77 -19.36 16.53
CA ARG A 289 -19.71 -20.04 17.82
C ARG A 289 -20.58 -19.32 18.83
N ILE A 290 -21.49 -20.03 19.48
CA ILE A 290 -22.45 -19.43 20.42
C ILE A 290 -22.16 -19.94 21.83
N TYR A 291 -21.88 -19.02 22.76
CA TYR A 291 -21.58 -19.31 24.16
C TYR A 291 -22.70 -18.77 25.04
N ILE A 292 -23.47 -19.64 25.66
CA ILE A 292 -24.64 -19.27 26.46
C ILE A 292 -24.36 -19.54 27.95
N HIS A 293 -24.68 -18.59 28.82
CA HIS A 293 -24.48 -18.80 30.25
C HIS A 293 -25.30 -20.00 30.75
N GLN A 294 -24.70 -20.85 31.58
CA GLN A 294 -25.26 -22.14 32.00
C GLN A 294 -26.66 -22.01 32.62
N ASP A 295 -26.91 -20.92 33.35
CA ASP A 295 -28.19 -20.66 34.04
C ASP A 295 -29.38 -20.55 33.08
N ILE A 296 -29.13 -20.19 31.82
CA ILE A 296 -30.15 -20.04 30.78
C ILE A 296 -29.90 -20.94 29.56
N TYR A 297 -28.90 -21.84 29.61
CA TYR A 297 -28.45 -22.61 28.45
C TYR A 297 -29.58 -23.37 27.78
N GLN A 298 -30.32 -24.17 28.57
CA GLN A 298 -31.41 -24.99 28.04
C GLN A 298 -32.61 -24.16 27.58
N GLU A 299 -32.94 -23.08 28.30
CA GLU A 299 -34.04 -22.18 27.91
C GLU A 299 -33.73 -21.52 26.57
N MET A 300 -32.52 -20.97 26.41
CA MET A 300 -32.06 -20.33 25.18
C MET A 300 -31.95 -21.32 24.02
N LEU A 301 -31.34 -22.50 24.23
CA LEU A 301 -31.22 -23.52 23.20
C LEU A 301 -32.59 -23.95 22.67
N ASN A 302 -33.56 -24.18 23.57
CA ASN A 302 -34.92 -24.56 23.18
C ASN A 302 -35.60 -23.46 22.35
N GLU A 303 -35.46 -22.19 22.74
CA GLU A 303 -36.05 -21.08 21.99
C GLU A 303 -35.37 -20.88 20.62
N MET A 304 -34.04 -21.03 20.55
CA MET A 304 -33.29 -21.03 19.30
C MET A 304 -33.75 -22.17 18.37
N VAL A 305 -33.95 -23.38 18.91
CA VAL A 305 -34.49 -24.53 18.16
C VAL A 305 -35.90 -24.23 17.63
N ASN A 306 -36.77 -23.67 18.46
CA ASN A 306 -38.15 -23.33 18.07
C ASN A 306 -38.16 -22.31 16.93
N PHE A 307 -37.38 -21.24 17.05
CA PHE A 307 -37.29 -20.24 15.99
C PHE A 307 -36.67 -20.84 14.72
N THR A 308 -35.60 -21.64 14.84
CA THR A 308 -34.95 -22.28 13.69
C THR A 308 -35.91 -23.18 12.91
N LYS A 309 -36.78 -23.95 13.58
CA LYS A 309 -37.81 -24.79 12.93
C LYS A 309 -38.84 -23.97 12.14
N SER A 310 -39.02 -22.69 12.46
CA SER A 310 -39.93 -21.80 11.74
C SER A 310 -39.33 -21.20 10.46
N ILE A 311 -38.00 -21.27 10.31
CA ILE A 311 -37.28 -20.70 9.18
C ILE A 311 -37.53 -21.53 7.93
N LYS A 312 -38.02 -20.87 6.88
CA LYS A 312 -38.15 -21.47 5.55
C LYS A 312 -36.89 -21.22 4.72
N VAL A 313 -36.41 -22.29 4.09
CA VAL A 313 -35.34 -22.26 3.08
C VAL A 313 -35.97 -22.44 1.69
N GLY A 314 -35.60 -21.61 0.72
CA GLY A 314 -36.19 -21.72 -0.62
C GLY A 314 -35.60 -20.76 -1.64
N SER A 315 -36.16 -20.80 -2.85
CA SER A 315 -35.76 -19.93 -3.97
C SER A 315 -36.08 -18.45 -3.69
N PRO A 316 -35.48 -17.51 -4.44
CA PRO A 316 -35.65 -16.07 -4.22
C PRO A 316 -37.09 -15.56 -4.09
N ASP A 317 -38.03 -16.18 -4.81
CA ASP A 317 -39.45 -15.81 -4.90
C ASP A 317 -40.38 -16.61 -3.98
N SER A 318 -39.85 -17.56 -3.21
CA SER A 318 -40.66 -18.47 -2.38
C SER A 318 -41.20 -17.84 -1.09
N GLY A 319 -40.80 -16.61 -0.76
CA GLY A 319 -41.04 -16.00 0.55
C GLY A 319 -40.18 -16.59 1.69
N ALA A 320 -39.16 -17.38 1.35
CA ALA A 320 -38.22 -17.94 2.30
C ALA A 320 -37.36 -16.87 2.99
N LEU A 321 -36.91 -17.17 4.21
CA LEU A 321 -35.94 -16.34 4.94
C LEU A 321 -34.50 -16.67 4.53
N LEU A 322 -34.22 -17.92 4.15
CA LEU A 322 -32.89 -18.36 3.74
C LEU A 322 -32.89 -18.91 2.31
N GLY A 323 -31.78 -18.70 1.61
CA GLY A 323 -31.56 -19.17 0.24
C GLY A 323 -30.63 -20.40 0.19
N PRO A 324 -30.16 -20.78 -1.01
CA PRO A 324 -29.15 -21.81 -1.16
C PRO A 324 -27.75 -21.30 -0.75
N ILE A 325 -26.81 -22.23 -0.57
CA ILE A 325 -25.38 -21.94 -0.63
C ILE A 325 -25.03 -21.51 -2.05
N GLN A 326 -24.17 -20.51 -2.23
CA GLN A 326 -24.04 -19.81 -3.51
C GLN A 326 -23.34 -20.65 -4.59
N ASN A 327 -22.43 -21.56 -4.22
CA ASN A 327 -21.69 -22.34 -5.20
C ASN A 327 -21.42 -23.77 -4.73
N GLN A 328 -21.15 -24.65 -5.69
CA GLN A 328 -20.92 -26.08 -5.47
C GLN A 328 -19.74 -26.35 -4.52
N MET A 329 -18.63 -25.62 -4.68
CA MET A 329 -17.45 -25.80 -3.83
C MET A 329 -17.79 -25.55 -2.37
N GLN A 330 -18.47 -24.43 -2.07
CA GLN A 330 -18.87 -24.10 -0.72
C GLN A 330 -19.95 -25.06 -0.19
N TYR A 331 -20.88 -25.50 -1.05
CA TYR A 331 -21.91 -26.48 -0.69
C TYR A 331 -21.30 -27.81 -0.26
N GLU A 332 -20.31 -28.33 -0.99
CA GLU A 332 -19.60 -29.55 -0.60
C GLU A 332 -18.79 -29.34 0.70
N LYS A 333 -18.10 -28.19 0.85
CA LYS A 333 -17.41 -27.88 2.12
C LYS A 333 -18.37 -27.90 3.31
N VAL A 334 -19.57 -27.32 3.18
CA VAL A 334 -20.58 -27.34 4.25
C VAL A 334 -21.01 -28.77 4.56
N LYS A 335 -21.25 -29.61 3.55
CA LYS A 335 -21.61 -31.03 3.74
C LYS A 335 -20.57 -31.80 4.54
N GLU A 336 -19.29 -31.46 4.42
CA GLU A 336 -18.25 -32.10 5.23
C GLU A 336 -18.39 -31.82 6.73
N PHE A 337 -18.91 -30.66 7.15
CA PHE A 337 -19.20 -30.38 8.56
C PHE A 337 -20.34 -31.25 9.09
N PHE A 338 -21.38 -31.48 8.29
CA PHE A 338 -22.47 -32.42 8.65
C PHE A 338 -21.93 -33.85 8.77
N ALA A 339 -21.11 -34.28 7.79
CA ALA A 339 -20.49 -35.60 7.80
C ALA A 339 -19.56 -35.81 9.01
N ASP A 340 -18.74 -34.82 9.36
CA ASP A 340 -17.87 -34.85 10.54
C ASP A 340 -18.69 -34.89 11.84
N THR A 341 -19.71 -34.04 11.96
CA THR A 341 -20.60 -33.98 13.13
C THR A 341 -21.32 -35.31 13.35
N LYS A 342 -21.83 -35.92 12.27
CA LYS A 342 -22.45 -37.25 12.29
C LYS A 342 -21.45 -38.34 12.67
N LYS A 343 -20.27 -38.35 12.04
CA LYS A 343 -19.21 -39.35 12.30
C LYS A 343 -18.78 -39.36 13.77
N ASN A 344 -18.71 -38.20 14.40
CA ASN A 344 -18.31 -38.06 15.80
C ASN A 344 -19.48 -38.14 16.79
N ASN A 345 -20.71 -38.42 16.34
CA ASN A 345 -21.92 -38.54 17.17
C ASN A 345 -22.21 -37.29 18.02
N TYR A 346 -21.98 -36.09 17.49
CA TYR A 346 -22.38 -34.86 18.18
C TYR A 346 -23.90 -34.68 18.16
N ASN A 347 -24.43 -33.96 19.15
CA ASN A 347 -25.87 -33.79 19.30
C ASN A 347 -26.42 -32.71 18.34
N PHE A 348 -27.40 -33.07 17.51
CA PHE A 348 -28.13 -32.12 16.67
C PHE A 348 -29.35 -31.63 17.44
N ALA A 349 -29.34 -30.38 17.91
CA ALA A 349 -30.49 -29.78 18.59
C ALA A 349 -31.67 -29.52 17.63
N VAL A 350 -31.34 -29.19 16.38
CA VAL A 350 -32.26 -29.02 15.26
C VAL A 350 -31.50 -29.23 13.96
N GLY A 351 -32.22 -29.62 12.91
CA GLY A 351 -31.65 -29.99 11.63
C GLY A 351 -31.46 -31.50 11.52
N GLU A 352 -30.97 -31.93 10.37
CA GLU A 352 -30.76 -33.34 10.05
C GLU A 352 -29.26 -33.64 9.97
N SER A 353 -28.90 -34.90 10.24
CA SER A 353 -27.50 -35.35 10.15
C SER A 353 -26.95 -35.41 8.72
N GLU A 354 -27.82 -35.28 7.72
CA GLU A 354 -27.47 -35.31 6.30
C GLU A 354 -28.15 -34.15 5.57
N VAL A 355 -27.42 -33.56 4.62
CA VAL A 355 -27.99 -32.56 3.71
C VAL A 355 -28.82 -33.30 2.67
N ALA A 356 -30.12 -32.99 2.61
CA ALA A 356 -31.05 -33.64 1.71
C ALA A 356 -30.63 -33.44 0.23
N PRO A 357 -30.70 -34.48 -0.61
CA PRO A 357 -30.46 -34.34 -2.04
C PRO A 357 -31.60 -33.51 -2.67
N GLY A 358 -31.25 -32.67 -3.64
CA GLY A 358 -32.24 -31.83 -4.32
C GLY A 358 -31.65 -31.07 -5.50
N LYS A 359 -32.52 -30.36 -6.23
CA LYS A 359 -32.09 -29.35 -7.20
C LYS A 359 -31.66 -28.09 -6.44
N GLY A 360 -30.53 -27.51 -6.82
CA GLY A 360 -29.93 -26.37 -6.13
C GLY A 360 -29.17 -26.76 -4.85
N PHE A 361 -28.48 -25.78 -4.28
CA PHE A 361 -27.52 -25.97 -3.18
C PHE A 361 -28.14 -25.64 -1.81
N PHE A 362 -29.34 -26.15 -1.54
CA PHE A 362 -30.06 -25.84 -0.31
C PHE A 362 -29.55 -26.66 0.89
N VAL A 363 -29.39 -25.99 2.03
CA VAL A 363 -29.01 -26.60 3.31
C VAL A 363 -29.94 -26.08 4.40
N GLN A 364 -30.48 -26.98 5.22
CA GLN A 364 -31.35 -26.59 6.33
C GLN A 364 -30.52 -26.03 7.50
N PRO A 365 -30.99 -24.95 8.16
CA PRO A 365 -30.30 -24.40 9.32
C PRO A 365 -30.23 -25.41 10.46
N THR A 366 -29.02 -25.60 11.00
CA THR A 366 -28.69 -26.68 11.91
C THR A 366 -27.93 -26.16 13.12
N ILE A 367 -28.34 -26.55 14.33
CA ILE A 367 -27.67 -26.18 15.59
C ILE A 367 -27.10 -27.44 16.23
N ILE A 368 -25.81 -27.42 16.54
CA ILE A 368 -25.12 -28.49 17.25
C ILE A 368 -25.04 -28.12 18.74
N ASP A 369 -25.51 -29.02 19.59
CA ASP A 369 -25.55 -28.83 21.04
C ASP A 369 -24.29 -29.39 21.70
N ASN A 370 -23.55 -28.47 22.32
CA ASN A 370 -22.39 -28.71 23.17
C ASN A 370 -21.34 -29.69 22.60
N PRO A 371 -20.83 -29.51 21.36
CA PRO A 371 -19.75 -30.34 20.86
C PRO A 371 -18.44 -30.06 21.61
N PRO A 372 -17.44 -30.98 21.55
CA PRO A 372 -16.12 -30.77 22.16
C PRO A 372 -15.40 -29.52 21.65
N ASN A 373 -14.64 -28.83 22.52
CA ASN A 373 -13.94 -27.57 22.19
C ASN A 373 -12.98 -27.65 21.00
N ASP A 374 -12.42 -28.83 20.73
CA ASP A 374 -11.49 -29.10 19.63
C ASP A 374 -12.18 -29.65 18.38
N SER A 375 -13.51 -29.79 18.40
CA SER A 375 -14.28 -30.22 17.24
C SER A 375 -14.12 -29.27 16.05
N ARG A 376 -14.18 -29.82 14.84
CA ARG A 376 -14.05 -29.06 13.60
C ARG A 376 -15.08 -27.93 13.50
N ILE A 377 -16.32 -28.19 13.91
CA ILE A 377 -17.42 -27.20 13.88
C ILE A 377 -17.16 -25.98 14.78
N ILE A 378 -16.28 -26.10 15.78
CA ILE A 378 -15.83 -24.99 16.63
C ILE A 378 -14.56 -24.36 16.06
N THR A 379 -13.59 -25.14 15.61
CA THR A 379 -12.26 -24.63 15.27
C THR A 379 -12.17 -24.02 13.86
N GLU A 380 -13.02 -24.44 12.93
CA GLU A 380 -13.02 -23.99 11.54
C GLU A 380 -14.26 -23.16 11.18
N GLU A 381 -14.14 -22.29 10.16
CA GLU A 381 -15.26 -21.53 9.60
C GLU A 381 -16.09 -22.38 8.62
N PRO A 382 -17.37 -22.68 8.93
CA PRO A 382 -18.22 -23.47 8.03
C PRO A 382 -18.66 -22.69 6.80
N PHE A 383 -18.93 -21.38 6.98
CA PHE A 383 -19.49 -20.48 5.97
C PHE A 383 -20.78 -21.06 5.31
N GLY A 384 -21.64 -21.62 6.16
CA GLY A 384 -22.94 -22.21 5.83
C GLY A 384 -23.84 -22.26 7.07
N PRO A 385 -25.09 -22.75 6.97
CA PRO A 385 -26.08 -22.62 8.03
C PRO A 385 -25.99 -23.78 9.04
N ILE A 386 -24.81 -23.96 9.64
CA ILE A 386 -24.56 -24.90 10.74
C ILE A 386 -23.73 -24.18 11.82
N VAL A 387 -24.18 -24.25 13.08
CA VAL A 387 -23.54 -23.50 14.19
C VAL A 387 -23.53 -24.33 15.48
N PRO A 388 -22.44 -24.35 16.25
CA PRO A 388 -22.38 -24.95 17.58
C PRO A 388 -22.82 -23.98 18.68
N THR A 389 -23.40 -24.54 19.73
CA THR A 389 -23.70 -23.87 21.01
C THR A 389 -22.95 -24.55 22.15
N GLN A 390 -22.46 -23.79 23.13
CA GLN A 390 -21.77 -24.35 24.31
C GLN A 390 -22.12 -23.54 25.58
N PRO A 391 -22.27 -24.20 26.74
CA PRO A 391 -22.48 -23.52 28.01
C PRO A 391 -21.20 -22.83 28.52
N TRP A 392 -21.36 -21.82 29.36
CA TRP A 392 -20.28 -21.23 30.17
C TRP A 392 -20.79 -20.74 31.51
N SER A 393 -19.88 -20.55 32.47
CA SER A 393 -20.20 -20.07 33.82
C SER A 393 -19.17 -19.08 34.36
N ASP A 394 -17.91 -19.24 33.95
CA ASP A 394 -16.82 -18.34 34.30
C ASP A 394 -16.55 -17.34 33.15
N GLU A 395 -16.52 -16.06 33.48
CA GLU A 395 -16.34 -14.97 32.51
C GLU A 395 -14.92 -15.00 31.91
N GLU A 396 -13.91 -15.36 32.70
CA GLU A 396 -12.51 -15.46 32.22
C GLU A 396 -12.35 -16.62 31.23
N GLU A 397 -12.93 -17.76 31.54
CA GLU A 397 -12.92 -18.96 30.70
C GLU A 397 -13.60 -18.72 29.35
N VAL A 398 -14.80 -18.12 29.32
CA VAL A 398 -15.51 -17.89 28.06
C VAL A 398 -14.78 -16.88 27.18
N ILE A 399 -14.16 -15.84 27.75
CA ILE A 399 -13.33 -14.89 27.00
C ILE A 399 -12.12 -15.61 26.40
N LYS A 400 -11.46 -16.48 27.16
CA LYS A 400 -10.34 -17.29 26.67
C LYS A 400 -10.77 -18.18 25.52
N ARG A 401 -11.92 -18.86 25.63
CA ARG A 401 -12.46 -19.70 24.54
C ARG A 401 -12.84 -18.89 23.31
N ALA A 402 -13.54 -17.76 23.48
CA ALA A 402 -13.92 -16.88 22.39
C ALA A 402 -12.68 -16.40 21.61
N ASN A 403 -11.60 -16.07 22.30
CA ASN A 403 -10.33 -15.67 21.71
C ASN A 403 -9.47 -16.84 21.19
N ASN A 404 -9.80 -18.10 21.50
CA ASN A 404 -9.05 -19.29 21.08
C ASN A 404 -9.35 -19.66 19.62
N THR A 405 -8.94 -18.79 18.71
CA THR A 405 -9.05 -18.94 17.26
C THR A 405 -7.95 -18.10 16.60
N ASN A 406 -7.51 -18.51 15.41
CA ASN A 406 -6.59 -17.73 14.58
C ASN A 406 -7.30 -16.56 13.87
N ALA A 407 -8.64 -16.58 13.82
CA ALA A 407 -9.47 -15.50 13.28
C ALA A 407 -9.81 -14.45 14.35
N GLY A 408 -10.23 -13.26 13.92
CA GLY A 408 -10.59 -12.14 14.78
C GLY A 408 -11.30 -11.02 14.00
N LEU A 409 -12.35 -11.36 13.24
CA LEU A 409 -13.09 -10.37 12.46
C LEU A 409 -14.13 -9.65 13.31
N GLY A 410 -15.16 -10.39 13.74
CA GLY A 410 -16.25 -9.88 14.57
C GLY A 410 -16.45 -10.69 15.86
N ALA A 411 -17.24 -10.12 16.78
CA ALA A 411 -17.78 -10.82 17.94
C ALA A 411 -19.04 -10.11 18.46
N CYS A 412 -19.89 -10.84 19.18
CA CYS A 412 -21.09 -10.31 19.81
C CYS A 412 -21.10 -10.58 21.32
N VAL A 413 -21.66 -9.65 22.10
CA VAL A 413 -21.97 -9.85 23.53
C VAL A 413 -23.38 -9.37 23.83
N TRP A 414 -24.18 -10.19 24.51
CA TRP A 414 -25.59 -9.93 24.80
C TRP A 414 -25.84 -9.90 26.31
N GLY A 415 -26.46 -8.84 26.81
CA GLY A 415 -26.76 -8.66 28.23
C GLY A 415 -27.52 -7.38 28.54
N LYS A 416 -28.31 -7.38 29.62
CA LYS A 416 -28.98 -6.15 30.11
C LYS A 416 -28.00 -5.26 30.86
N ASP A 417 -27.07 -5.84 31.60
CA ASP A 417 -25.92 -5.16 32.18
C ASP A 417 -24.92 -4.78 31.08
N ILE A 418 -25.07 -3.55 30.59
CA ILE A 418 -24.23 -2.99 29.53
C ILE A 418 -22.78 -2.86 29.98
N GLU A 419 -22.51 -2.50 31.23
CA GLU A 419 -21.14 -2.34 31.74
C GLU A 419 -20.41 -3.68 31.73
N ARG A 420 -21.09 -4.76 32.13
CA ARG A 420 -20.56 -6.12 32.02
C ARG A 420 -20.37 -6.55 30.57
N ALA A 421 -21.36 -6.32 29.71
CA ALA A 421 -21.26 -6.68 28.29
C ALA A 421 -20.09 -5.95 27.60
N GLU A 422 -19.92 -4.66 27.84
CA GLU A 422 -18.79 -3.87 27.33
C GLU A 422 -17.45 -4.31 27.92
N ARG A 423 -17.40 -4.67 29.21
CA ARG A 423 -16.16 -5.18 29.84
C ARG A 423 -15.70 -6.47 29.16
N ILE A 424 -16.62 -7.39 28.86
CA ILE A 424 -16.33 -8.59 28.09
C ILE A 424 -15.91 -8.20 26.67
N GLY A 425 -16.69 -7.35 26.00
CA GLY A 425 -16.45 -6.93 24.63
C GLY A 425 -15.07 -6.31 24.41
N LYS A 426 -14.60 -5.46 25.33
CA LYS A 426 -13.25 -4.84 25.31
C LYS A 426 -12.11 -5.85 25.35
N ARG A 427 -12.38 -7.09 25.76
CA ARG A 427 -11.39 -8.16 25.92
C ARG A 427 -11.44 -9.19 24.79
N LEU A 428 -12.40 -9.06 23.87
CA LEU A 428 -12.49 -9.89 22.68
C LEU A 428 -11.50 -9.39 21.63
N GLN A 429 -10.74 -10.32 21.06
CA GLN A 429 -9.71 -10.06 20.05
C GLN A 429 -10.33 -10.11 18.66
N ALA A 430 -11.23 -9.17 18.39
CA ALA A 430 -11.89 -8.98 17.10
C ALA A 430 -11.85 -7.51 16.69
N GLY A 431 -11.88 -7.23 15.38
CA GLY A 431 -11.86 -5.86 14.89
C GLY A 431 -13.20 -5.14 15.00
N SER A 432 -14.31 -5.87 15.05
CA SER A 432 -15.65 -5.33 15.37
C SER A 432 -16.28 -6.12 16.50
N VAL A 433 -16.81 -5.42 17.52
CA VAL A 433 -17.53 -6.04 18.62
C VAL A 433 -18.91 -5.39 18.75
N PHE A 434 -19.95 -6.21 18.67
CA PHE A 434 -21.35 -5.78 18.72
C PHE A 434 -21.94 -6.09 20.09
N ILE A 435 -22.38 -5.07 20.81
CA ILE A 435 -23.07 -5.21 22.10
C ILE A 435 -24.57 -5.16 21.85
N ASN A 436 -25.31 -6.18 22.29
CA ASN A 436 -26.77 -6.32 22.12
C ASN A 436 -27.25 -6.21 20.67
N SER A 437 -26.41 -6.66 19.74
CA SER A 437 -26.80 -6.87 18.35
C SER A 437 -25.99 -8.01 17.76
N TRP A 438 -26.58 -8.62 16.74
CA TRP A 438 -25.86 -9.44 15.79
C TRP A 438 -25.09 -8.54 14.83
N GLU A 439 -24.27 -9.14 14.00
CA GLU A 439 -23.27 -8.41 13.24
C GLU A 439 -23.94 -7.59 12.12
N LYS A 440 -23.85 -6.27 12.28
CA LYS A 440 -24.39 -5.26 11.37
C LYS A 440 -23.31 -4.22 11.08
N PRO A 441 -22.22 -4.59 10.40
CA PRO A 441 -21.15 -3.66 10.11
C PRO A 441 -21.67 -2.56 9.18
N THR A 442 -21.18 -1.33 9.35
CA THR A 442 -21.68 -0.16 8.63
C THR A 442 -20.53 0.62 7.99
N PRO A 443 -20.76 1.34 6.87
CA PRO A 443 -19.69 2.07 6.18
C PRO A 443 -19.09 3.20 7.03
N GLN A 444 -19.75 3.63 8.11
CA GLN A 444 -19.30 4.70 9.00
C GLN A 444 -18.08 4.30 9.85
N ALA A 445 -17.95 3.02 10.17
CA ALA A 445 -16.88 2.51 11.02
C ALA A 445 -15.75 1.93 10.17
N PHE A 446 -14.52 2.01 10.69
CA PHE A 446 -13.42 1.25 10.14
C PHE A 446 -13.71 -0.24 10.33
N PHE A 447 -13.61 -1.01 9.26
CA PHE A 447 -13.86 -2.43 9.25
C PHE A 447 -12.58 -3.16 8.86
N GLY A 448 -12.06 -3.96 9.77
CA GLY A 448 -10.91 -4.82 9.48
C GLY A 448 -10.74 -5.91 10.53
N GLY A 449 -10.01 -6.96 10.17
CA GLY A 449 -9.77 -8.10 11.04
C GLY A 449 -8.53 -7.97 11.91
N HIS A 450 -8.58 -8.55 13.11
CA HIS A 450 -7.40 -8.90 13.90
C HIS A 450 -6.87 -10.29 13.50
N LYS A 451 -5.64 -10.60 13.92
CA LYS A 451 -4.99 -11.92 13.70
C LYS A 451 -5.00 -12.29 12.20
N GLU A 452 -5.43 -13.49 11.84
CA GLU A 452 -5.49 -13.94 10.44
C GLU A 452 -6.74 -13.46 9.69
N SER A 453 -7.68 -12.76 10.34
CA SER A 453 -8.86 -12.21 9.66
C SER A 453 -8.56 -10.98 8.83
N GLY A 454 -7.34 -10.44 8.87
CA GLY A 454 -6.99 -9.40 7.92
C GLY A 454 -5.69 -8.65 8.16
N ILE A 455 -5.38 -7.76 7.22
CA ILE A 455 -4.31 -6.77 7.30
C ILE A 455 -4.86 -5.47 6.71
N GLY A 456 -4.76 -4.38 7.47
CA GLY A 456 -5.41 -3.12 7.12
C GLY A 456 -6.92 -3.16 7.40
N GLY A 457 -7.68 -2.37 6.66
CA GLY A 457 -9.13 -2.38 6.70
C GLY A 457 -9.76 -1.45 5.69
N GLU A 458 -11.08 -1.44 5.66
CA GLU A 458 -11.93 -0.69 4.75
C GLU A 458 -12.90 0.23 5.50
N TRP A 459 -13.51 1.15 4.74
CA TRP A 459 -14.56 2.06 5.21
C TRP A 459 -14.14 3.02 6.33
N GLY A 460 -15.08 3.92 6.67
CA GLY A 460 -14.79 5.06 7.53
C GLY A 460 -13.61 5.91 7.05
N LYS A 461 -13.16 6.81 7.93
CA LYS A 461 -12.03 7.71 7.62
C LYS A 461 -10.70 6.97 7.51
N GLU A 462 -10.47 5.95 8.33
CA GLU A 462 -9.20 5.20 8.34
C GLU A 462 -9.07 4.28 7.11
N GLY A 463 -10.16 3.65 6.67
CA GLY A 463 -10.16 2.87 5.43
C GLY A 463 -9.92 3.73 4.19
N LEU A 464 -10.36 4.99 4.20
CA LEU A 464 -10.03 5.95 3.15
C LEU A 464 -8.51 6.18 3.04
N LYS A 465 -7.80 6.33 4.16
CA LYS A 465 -6.33 6.49 4.16
C LYS A 465 -5.59 5.27 3.64
N ALA A 466 -6.21 4.07 3.68
CA ALA A 466 -5.61 2.85 3.12
C ALA A 466 -5.39 2.94 1.59
N TYR A 467 -6.00 3.93 0.93
CA TYR A 467 -5.84 4.28 -0.49
C TYR A 467 -4.90 5.48 -0.73
N CYS A 468 -4.15 5.93 0.28
CA CYS A 468 -3.27 7.10 0.17
C CYS A 468 -1.85 6.88 0.71
N ASN A 469 -0.84 7.55 0.13
CA ASN A 469 0.45 7.81 0.75
C ASN A 469 0.36 9.03 1.67
N ALA A 470 0.91 8.91 2.88
CA ALA A 470 1.19 10.08 3.71
C ALA A 470 2.38 10.84 3.08
N HIS A 471 2.20 12.12 2.82
CA HIS A 471 3.19 13.03 2.28
C HIS A 471 3.33 14.20 3.26
N VAL A 472 4.47 14.28 3.94
CA VAL A 472 4.73 15.29 4.97
C VAL A 472 5.66 16.36 4.43
N MET A 473 5.22 17.61 4.50
CA MET A 473 6.05 18.78 4.17
C MET A 473 6.47 19.48 5.47
N HIS A 474 7.78 19.69 5.63
CA HIS A 474 8.36 20.45 6.75
C HIS A 474 8.78 21.84 6.26
N THR A 475 8.08 22.86 6.71
CA THR A 475 8.33 24.27 6.37
C THR A 475 8.95 24.98 7.57
N TYR A 476 10.26 25.23 7.53
CA TYR A 476 10.99 25.91 8.61
C TYR A 476 10.70 27.42 8.59
N LYS A 477 10.42 27.99 9.76
CA LYS A 477 10.04 29.40 9.97
C LYS A 477 11.23 30.36 9.83
N GLN A 478 12.43 29.90 10.18
CA GLN A 478 13.67 30.64 9.94
C GLN A 478 14.33 30.10 8.67
N ASN A 479 14.44 30.96 7.67
CA ASN A 479 15.04 30.61 6.41
C ASN A 479 16.56 30.51 6.55
N VAL A 480 17.14 29.35 6.23
CA VAL A 480 18.52 29.30 5.73
C VAL A 480 18.66 30.21 4.49
N VAL A 481 17.58 30.44 3.74
CA VAL A 481 17.51 31.37 2.60
C VAL A 481 17.70 32.84 3.01
N ASP A 482 17.27 33.27 4.20
CA ASP A 482 17.54 34.64 4.69
C ASP A 482 19.01 34.78 5.13
N ASN A 483 19.60 33.70 5.66
CA ASN A 483 21.05 33.63 5.90
C ASN A 483 21.87 33.56 4.60
N MET A 484 21.34 33.01 3.51
CA MET A 484 21.97 33.05 2.18
C MET A 484 21.82 34.42 1.50
N ARG A 485 20.67 35.10 1.65
CA ARG A 485 20.49 36.50 1.19
C ARG A 485 21.31 37.49 1.99
N GLY A 486 21.63 37.18 3.25
CA GLY A 486 22.59 37.93 4.09
C GLY A 486 24.05 37.84 3.63
N HIS A 487 24.38 36.95 2.68
CA HIS A 487 25.72 36.83 2.11
C HIS A 487 25.84 37.42 0.68
N SER A 488 24.80 38.05 0.14
CA SER A 488 24.85 38.68 -1.20
C SER A 488 24.87 40.21 -1.20
N SER A 489 25.24 40.85 -0.09
CA SER A 489 25.62 42.28 -0.06
C SER A 489 26.29 42.66 1.26
N SER A 490 27.42 42.03 1.59
CA SER A 490 28.42 42.73 2.38
C SER A 490 28.96 43.86 1.51
N ASN A 491 28.36 45.05 1.63
CA ASN A 491 29.03 46.30 1.26
C ASN A 491 30.37 46.31 2.01
N ILE A 492 31.44 45.97 1.30
CA ILE A 492 32.81 46.18 1.77
C ILE A 492 32.98 47.70 1.84
N TYR A 493 32.79 48.29 3.02
CA TYR A 493 33.28 49.62 3.28
C TYR A 493 34.80 49.52 3.45
N LEU A 494 35.52 49.86 2.39
CA LEU A 494 36.96 50.15 2.45
C LEU A 494 37.16 51.46 3.24
N SER A 495 37.42 51.39 4.55
CA SER A 495 37.98 52.53 5.27
C SER A 495 39.51 52.44 5.25
N ALA A 496 40.14 53.26 4.42
CA ALA A 496 41.58 53.51 4.48
C ALA A 496 41.86 54.45 5.66
N THR A 497 42.42 53.94 6.76
CA THR A 497 43.01 54.79 7.80
C THR A 497 44.46 55.08 7.42
N LYS A 498 44.81 56.36 7.42
CA LYS A 498 46.17 56.85 7.19
C LYS A 498 46.82 56.99 8.56
N GLU A 499 47.67 56.03 8.94
CA GLU A 499 48.51 56.18 10.13
C GLU A 499 49.85 56.79 9.69
N ASP A 500 50.14 57.98 10.21
CA ASP A 500 51.38 58.71 9.99
C ASP A 500 52.50 58.06 10.82
N TYR A 501 53.55 57.57 10.14
CA TYR A 501 54.76 57.08 10.79
C TYR A 501 55.57 58.28 11.31
N GLN A 502 55.83 58.34 12.62
CA GLN A 502 56.77 59.30 13.21
C GLN A 502 58.21 58.81 12.98
N GLU A 503 59.00 59.60 12.26
CA GLU A 503 60.46 59.46 12.21
C GLU A 503 61.03 59.72 13.60
N SER A 504 61.75 58.73 14.15
CA SER A 504 62.68 58.95 15.24
C SER A 504 64.09 58.61 14.75
N ASP A 505 64.96 59.60 14.87
CA ASP A 505 66.42 59.61 14.75
C ASP A 505 67.05 60.14 13.42
N PRO A 506 67.62 61.37 13.41
CA PRO A 506 68.16 62.04 12.22
C PRO A 506 69.71 61.92 12.05
N GLU A 507 70.32 60.76 12.34
CA GLU A 507 71.80 60.63 12.20
C GLU A 507 72.33 59.44 11.36
N GLN A 508 71.55 58.90 10.42
CA GLN A 508 72.09 57.97 9.39
C GLN A 508 71.58 58.28 7.97
N ALA A 509 71.66 59.54 7.56
CA ALA A 509 71.61 59.91 6.16
C ALA A 509 73.00 59.72 5.53
N GLN A 510 73.27 58.56 4.91
CA GLN A 510 74.08 58.45 3.69
C GLN A 510 74.19 57.00 3.22
N HIS A 511 73.18 56.52 2.50
CA HIS A 511 73.28 55.83 1.20
C HIS A 511 72.01 54.98 0.96
N TYR A 512 71.51 55.05 -0.27
CA TYR A 512 70.38 54.33 -0.87
C TYR A 512 68.96 54.93 -0.72
N ARG A 513 68.24 54.79 -1.83
CA ARG A 513 67.06 55.55 -2.27
C ARG A 513 65.74 54.94 -1.77
N ARG A 514 64.82 55.85 -1.42
CA ARG A 514 63.34 55.79 -1.36
C ARG A 514 62.65 54.81 -0.36
N PRO A 515 61.59 55.26 0.35
CA PRO A 515 60.86 54.47 1.34
C PRO A 515 59.88 53.48 0.69
N GLN A 516 59.84 52.23 1.18
CA GLN A 516 58.79 51.26 0.88
C GLN A 516 57.54 51.59 1.72
N LYS A 517 56.36 51.67 1.08
CA LYS A 517 55.07 51.69 1.79
C LYS A 517 54.64 50.26 2.06
N THR A 518 54.61 49.86 3.33
CA THR A 518 54.06 48.57 3.76
C THR A 518 52.63 48.78 4.25
N TRP A 519 51.68 47.98 3.77
CA TRP A 519 50.32 47.93 4.27
C TRP A 519 50.13 46.65 5.08
N LEU A 520 49.72 46.76 6.34
CA LEU A 520 49.33 45.64 7.19
C LEU A 520 47.81 45.44 7.06
N ILE A 521 47.40 44.29 6.52
CA ILE A 521 45.99 43.86 6.52
C ILE A 521 45.86 42.85 7.65
N SER A 522 45.20 43.23 8.74
CA SER A 522 44.80 42.31 9.81
C SER A 522 43.34 41.93 9.62
N VAL A 523 43.07 40.62 9.51
CA VAL A 523 41.72 40.06 9.49
C VAL A 523 41.50 39.38 10.85
N GLU A 524 40.84 40.07 11.78
CA GLU A 524 40.42 39.44 13.04
C GLU A 524 39.03 38.82 12.88
N PRO A 525 38.81 37.54 13.24
CA PRO A 525 37.47 37.01 13.37
C PRO A 525 36.79 37.65 14.59
N HIS A 526 35.62 38.24 14.36
CA HIS A 526 34.82 38.89 15.40
C HIS A 526 34.49 37.88 16.52
N LYS A 527 35.06 38.08 17.71
CA LYS A 527 34.70 37.35 18.94
C LYS A 527 33.26 37.67 19.35
N ARG A 528 32.35 36.69 19.31
CA ARG A 528 31.18 36.63 20.21
C ARG A 528 30.89 35.19 20.68
N SER A 529 31.37 34.94 21.90
CA SER A 529 30.89 34.03 22.95
C SER A 529 29.88 32.91 22.61
N ILE A 530 30.40 31.68 22.50
CA ILE A 530 29.68 30.43 22.85
C ILE A 530 30.63 29.65 23.78
N PRO A 531 30.23 29.19 24.98
CA PRO A 531 31.16 28.53 25.90
C PRO A 531 31.33 27.03 25.60
N PHE A 532 32.61 26.61 25.59
CA PHE A 532 33.15 25.25 25.78
C PHE A 532 32.99 24.18 24.68
N VAL A 533 34.11 23.82 23.98
CA VAL A 533 34.98 22.62 24.16
C VAL A 533 36.35 22.90 23.47
N PRO A 534 37.53 22.51 24.00
CA PRO A 534 38.83 23.00 23.53
C PRO A 534 39.62 22.07 22.58
N ARG A 535 40.51 22.73 21.80
CA ARG A 535 41.74 22.29 21.08
C ARG A 535 41.62 21.92 19.60
N HIS A 536 41.83 22.91 18.73
CA HIS A 536 43.00 22.98 17.84
C HIS A 536 43.33 24.47 17.58
N GLN A 537 44.61 24.83 17.63
CA GLN A 537 45.11 26.19 17.39
C GLN A 537 44.93 26.53 15.91
N HIS A 538 44.25 27.64 15.60
CA HIS A 538 44.35 28.27 14.29
C HIS A 538 45.47 29.33 14.35
N GLU A 539 46.53 29.10 13.58
CA GLU A 539 47.59 30.09 13.34
C GLU A 539 47.05 31.24 12.47
N ALA A 540 47.42 32.48 12.81
CA ALA A 540 47.10 33.66 12.03
C ALA A 540 48.03 33.78 10.82
N THR A 541 47.49 33.63 9.61
CA THR A 541 48.26 33.80 8.36
C THR A 541 48.48 35.28 8.06
N HIS A 542 49.75 35.72 8.06
CA HIS A 542 50.13 37.08 7.69
C HIS A 542 50.51 37.12 6.20
N PHE A 543 49.93 38.06 5.44
CA PHE A 543 50.32 38.31 4.04
C PHE A 543 51.10 39.61 3.95
N VAL A 544 52.27 39.57 3.30
CA VAL A 544 53.08 40.76 2.98
C VAL A 544 53.16 40.87 1.45
N ALA A 545 52.60 41.93 0.88
CA ALA A 545 52.74 42.26 -0.53
C ALA A 545 53.68 43.47 -0.68
N THR A 546 54.72 43.33 -1.52
CA THR A 546 55.58 44.45 -1.91
C THR A 546 55.45 44.71 -3.40
N LYS A 547 55.34 45.99 -3.78
CA LYS A 547 55.22 46.44 -5.17
C LYS A 547 56.60 46.82 -5.71
N GLN A 548 57.03 46.23 -6.82
CA GLN A 548 58.11 46.76 -7.66
C GLN A 548 57.49 47.39 -8.92
N ASP A 549 57.90 48.62 -9.23
CA ASP A 549 57.40 49.38 -10.37
C ASP A 549 58.10 48.93 -11.66
N ASP A 550 57.48 48.01 -12.39
CA ASP A 550 57.03 48.17 -13.77
C ASP A 550 56.63 46.79 -14.34
N GLU A 551 55.45 46.78 -14.96
CA GLU A 551 54.72 45.61 -15.49
C GLU A 551 54.09 44.64 -14.47
N ARG A 552 52.90 44.17 -14.84
CA ARG A 552 51.92 43.43 -14.02
C ARG A 552 52.47 42.11 -13.47
N SER A 553 53.19 42.14 -12.35
CA SER A 553 53.54 40.95 -11.60
C SER A 553 53.44 41.19 -10.09
N TYR A 554 52.75 40.28 -9.40
CA TYR A 554 52.83 40.10 -7.95
C TYR A 554 53.68 38.87 -7.71
N SER A 555 54.74 38.96 -6.90
CA SER A 555 55.42 37.75 -6.42
C SER A 555 54.85 37.37 -5.06
N VAL A 556 54.28 36.17 -5.00
CA VAL A 556 53.93 35.50 -3.74
C VAL A 556 55.11 34.58 -3.42
N LYS A 557 55.76 34.77 -2.28
CA LYS A 557 56.72 33.77 -1.77
C LYS A 557 55.93 32.54 -1.30
N GLU A 558 56.33 31.38 -1.80
CA GLU A 558 55.62 30.09 -1.73
C GLU A 558 55.28 29.61 -0.31
N HIS A 559 54.04 29.13 -0.14
CA HIS A 559 53.67 27.84 0.45
C HIS A 559 52.23 27.49 0.00
N PRO A 560 51.83 26.19 -0.04
CA PRO A 560 51.49 25.54 -1.30
C PRO A 560 50.00 25.48 -1.63
N LYS A 561 49.75 25.36 -2.94
CA LYS A 561 48.77 24.49 -3.63
C LYS A 561 47.44 24.33 -2.90
N ASP A 562 46.43 25.11 -3.29
CA ASP A 562 44.98 24.77 -3.26
C ASP A 562 44.11 26.02 -3.55
N GLY A 563 44.64 27.23 -3.38
CA GLY A 563 43.86 28.47 -3.50
C GLY A 563 43.67 29.07 -4.90
N ILE A 564 44.56 28.79 -5.87
CA ILE A 564 44.58 29.53 -7.14
C ILE A 564 43.58 28.98 -8.18
N ILE A 565 43.32 27.67 -8.19
CA ILE A 565 42.37 27.06 -9.13
C ILE A 565 40.92 27.44 -8.78
N GLY A 566 40.59 27.51 -7.48
CA GLY A 566 39.28 27.97 -7.03
C GLY A 566 39.01 29.45 -7.30
N ALA A 567 40.03 30.31 -7.18
CA ALA A 567 39.87 31.76 -7.36
C ALA A 567 39.66 32.16 -8.83
N ILE A 568 40.27 31.46 -9.79
CA ILE A 568 40.09 31.72 -11.23
C ILE A 568 38.72 31.20 -11.72
N LEU A 569 38.23 30.09 -11.15
CA LEU A 569 36.93 29.52 -11.53
C LEU A 569 35.72 30.31 -11.00
N LEU A 570 35.88 31.08 -9.92
CA LEU A 570 34.77 31.78 -9.25
C LEU A 570 34.62 33.26 -9.63
N SER A 571 35.61 33.92 -10.24
CA SER A 571 35.50 35.38 -10.50
C SER A 571 34.97 35.77 -11.89
N GLU A 572 34.87 34.86 -12.87
CA GLU A 572 34.44 35.23 -14.24
C GLU A 572 33.41 34.30 -14.90
N ALA A 573 32.92 33.25 -14.21
CA ALA A 573 31.99 32.29 -14.79
C ALA A 573 30.52 32.75 -14.86
N ALA A 574 30.19 33.96 -14.39
CA ALA A 574 28.79 34.39 -14.30
C ALA A 574 28.13 34.68 -15.67
N HIS A 575 28.88 34.92 -16.76
CA HIS A 575 28.31 35.42 -18.03
C HIS A 575 28.93 34.86 -19.34
N CYS A 576 29.54 33.68 -19.36
CA CYS A 576 30.13 33.11 -20.59
C CYS A 576 29.46 31.82 -21.07
N SER A 577 29.50 31.57 -22.39
CA SER A 577 28.96 30.36 -23.02
C SER A 577 29.89 29.14 -22.81
N SER A 578 29.35 27.93 -22.96
CA SER A 578 30.08 26.66 -22.78
C SER A 578 31.24 26.45 -23.77
N GLU A 579 31.20 27.10 -24.94
CA GLU A 579 32.26 27.09 -25.95
C GLU A 579 33.45 27.98 -25.53
N ASP A 580 33.18 29.15 -24.94
CA ASP A 580 34.21 30.12 -24.48
C ASP A 580 35.05 29.56 -23.32
N ILE A 581 34.43 28.76 -22.45
CA ILE A 581 35.10 28.11 -21.31
C ILE A 581 36.09 27.04 -21.81
N ARG A 582 35.73 26.29 -22.86
CA ARG A 582 36.59 25.25 -23.45
C ARG A 582 37.82 25.85 -24.14
N GLN A 583 37.65 26.97 -24.86
CA GLN A 583 38.75 27.64 -25.55
C GLN A 583 39.74 28.27 -24.55
N LYS A 584 39.25 28.91 -23.48
CA LYS A 584 40.12 29.48 -22.43
C LYS A 584 40.85 28.43 -21.59
N LEU A 585 40.24 27.26 -21.37
CA LEU A 585 40.91 26.12 -20.73
C LEU A 585 42.05 25.58 -21.60
N GLN A 586 41.88 25.51 -22.93
CA GLN A 586 42.95 25.13 -23.87
C GLN A 586 44.09 26.17 -23.92
N GLU A 587 43.77 27.47 -23.88
CA GLU A 587 44.75 28.55 -23.86
C GLU A 587 45.54 28.63 -22.54
N GLY A 588 44.89 28.37 -21.39
CA GLY A 588 45.53 28.33 -20.07
C GLY A 588 46.44 27.11 -19.84
N LEU A 589 46.13 25.97 -20.49
CA LEU A 589 46.96 24.77 -20.46
C LEU A 589 48.22 24.88 -21.33
N GLN A 590 48.22 25.69 -22.39
CA GLN A 590 49.41 25.93 -23.23
C GLN A 590 50.35 27.02 -22.68
N THR A 591 49.89 27.89 -21.77
CA THR A 591 50.68 29.04 -21.29
C THR A 591 51.34 28.82 -19.92
N SER A 592 51.04 27.74 -19.20
CA SER A 592 51.47 27.53 -17.81
C SER A 592 52.53 26.44 -17.57
N THR A 593 52.98 25.69 -18.58
CA THR A 593 53.98 24.64 -18.38
C THR A 593 55.07 24.65 -19.46
N GLY A 594 56.05 25.54 -19.32
CA GLY A 594 57.34 25.41 -19.99
C GLY A 594 58.19 24.21 -19.52
N SER A 595 57.57 23.21 -18.88
CA SER A 595 58.19 22.00 -18.36
C SER A 595 57.11 20.96 -18.00
N SER A 596 57.31 19.71 -18.38
CA SER A 596 56.46 18.56 -18.06
C SER A 596 56.22 18.39 -16.55
N LEU A 597 54.97 18.14 -16.16
CA LEU A 597 54.58 17.69 -14.81
C LEU A 597 55.28 16.36 -14.46
N PRO A 598 55.77 16.18 -13.22
CA PRO A 598 56.21 14.87 -12.74
C PRO A 598 55.04 13.88 -12.76
N SER A 599 55.31 12.65 -13.20
CA SER A 599 54.36 11.56 -13.41
C SER A 599 53.74 10.95 -12.14
N GLU A 600 53.72 11.66 -11.01
CA GLU A 600 53.32 11.12 -9.69
C GLU A 600 52.06 11.82 -9.11
N ILE A 601 51.32 12.60 -9.90
CA ILE A 601 50.09 13.32 -9.43
C ILE A 601 48.79 12.68 -9.98
N LEU A 602 48.86 11.47 -10.54
CA LEU A 602 47.68 10.77 -11.11
C LEU A 602 47.42 9.38 -10.52
N GLU A 603 47.90 9.08 -9.30
CA GLU A 603 47.61 7.79 -8.65
C GLU A 603 46.80 7.86 -7.35
N ASP A 604 46.56 9.04 -6.76
CA ASP A 604 45.71 9.15 -5.58
C ASP A 604 44.28 9.59 -5.94
N GLY A 605 43.32 8.72 -5.69
CA GLY A 605 41.88 8.88 -5.98
C GLY A 605 41.15 10.04 -5.28
N GLU A 606 41.86 11.03 -4.74
CA GLU A 606 41.27 12.25 -4.18
C GLU A 606 40.93 13.31 -5.24
N SER A 607 41.66 13.37 -6.36
CA SER A 607 41.33 14.27 -7.48
C SER A 607 40.02 13.88 -8.17
N ASP A 608 39.73 12.58 -8.23
CA ASP A 608 38.50 11.99 -8.76
C ASP A 608 37.26 12.32 -7.88
N HIS A 609 37.46 12.53 -6.57
CA HIS A 609 36.40 12.94 -5.64
C HIS A 609 35.95 14.39 -5.88
N TRP A 610 36.90 15.32 -6.05
CA TRP A 610 36.59 16.74 -6.19
C TRP A 610 35.97 17.10 -7.55
N ILE A 611 36.39 16.42 -8.62
CA ILE A 611 35.80 16.58 -9.95
C ILE A 611 34.34 16.08 -9.96
N ARG A 612 34.07 14.91 -9.36
CA ARG A 612 32.69 14.40 -9.23
C ARG A 612 31.81 15.32 -8.40
N ARG A 613 32.36 15.93 -7.34
CA ARG A 613 31.63 16.86 -6.48
C ARG A 613 31.30 18.18 -7.18
N ALA A 614 32.23 18.72 -7.97
CA ALA A 614 31.99 19.90 -8.80
C ALA A 614 30.92 19.63 -9.88
N ILE A 615 30.95 18.46 -10.53
CA ILE A 615 29.95 18.05 -11.53
C ILE A 615 28.57 17.87 -10.90
N HIS A 616 28.49 17.28 -9.71
CA HIS A 616 27.22 17.13 -8.98
C HIS A 616 26.59 18.49 -8.66
N VAL A 617 27.39 19.45 -8.18
CA VAL A 617 26.91 20.81 -7.89
C VAL A 617 26.40 21.50 -9.16
N LEU A 618 27.07 21.31 -10.30
CA LEU A 618 26.63 21.88 -11.57
C LEU A 618 25.34 21.22 -12.12
N GLN A 619 25.13 19.93 -11.86
CA GLN A 619 23.91 19.20 -12.22
C GLN A 619 22.73 19.56 -11.31
N ASP A 620 22.94 19.70 -10.01
CA ASP A 620 21.92 20.10 -9.04
C ASP A 620 21.39 21.52 -9.31
N HIS A 621 22.20 22.37 -9.95
CA HIS A 621 21.82 23.71 -10.38
C HIS A 621 21.33 23.78 -11.84
N GLY A 622 21.18 22.65 -12.54
CA GLY A 622 20.62 22.60 -13.90
C GLY A 622 21.51 23.23 -14.98
N LEU A 623 22.80 23.43 -14.70
CA LEU A 623 23.73 24.15 -15.58
C LEU A 623 24.39 23.24 -16.63
N VAL A 624 24.21 21.92 -16.55
CA VAL A 624 24.74 20.93 -17.51
C VAL A 624 23.74 19.80 -17.72
N GLU A 625 23.19 19.67 -18.93
CA GLU A 625 22.28 18.57 -19.31
C GLU A 625 23.09 17.36 -19.83
N ARG A 626 23.35 16.40 -18.94
CA ARG A 626 23.98 15.08 -19.20
C ARG A 626 25.42 15.10 -19.72
N PHE A 627 26.33 14.66 -18.87
CA PHE A 627 27.69 14.26 -19.25
C PHE A 627 27.90 12.82 -18.77
N ASP A 628 28.19 11.89 -19.68
CA ASP A 628 28.44 10.48 -19.33
C ASP A 628 29.88 10.32 -18.81
N VAL A 629 30.01 10.10 -17.51
CA VAL A 629 31.29 9.91 -16.82
C VAL A 629 32.00 8.65 -17.32
N GLY A 630 31.26 7.64 -17.81
CA GLY A 630 31.82 6.41 -18.36
C GLY A 630 32.54 6.62 -19.69
N GLU A 631 32.01 7.47 -20.58
CA GLU A 631 32.65 7.79 -21.86
C GLU A 631 33.93 8.62 -21.68
N PHE A 632 33.95 9.54 -20.72
CA PHE A 632 35.15 10.35 -20.42
C PHE A 632 36.29 9.52 -19.83
N MET A 633 35.99 8.58 -18.93
CA MET A 633 37.02 7.69 -18.35
C MET A 633 37.57 6.71 -19.40
N THR A 634 36.75 6.29 -20.35
CA THR A 634 37.17 5.44 -21.49
C THR A 634 38.10 6.21 -22.45
N PHE A 635 37.85 7.51 -22.64
CA PHE A 635 38.73 8.41 -23.39
C PHE A 635 40.06 8.66 -22.66
N ALA A 636 40.03 8.91 -21.35
CA ALA A 636 41.25 9.12 -20.55
C ALA A 636 42.15 7.88 -20.50
N HIS A 637 41.58 6.68 -20.38
CA HIS A 637 42.34 5.43 -20.39
C HIS A 637 42.92 5.08 -21.78
N SER A 638 42.21 5.40 -22.87
CA SER A 638 42.74 5.19 -24.24
C SER A 638 43.80 6.23 -24.64
N TYR A 639 43.78 7.41 -24.01
CA TYR A 639 44.79 8.46 -24.19
C TYR A 639 46.09 8.18 -23.40
N ALA A 640 45.98 7.58 -22.21
CA ALA A 640 47.13 7.16 -21.39
C ALA A 640 47.86 5.93 -21.93
N ALA A 641 47.17 5.05 -22.68
CA ALA A 641 47.76 3.82 -23.24
C ALA A 641 48.63 4.04 -24.51
N ASN A 642 48.72 5.27 -25.03
CA ASN A 642 49.41 5.59 -26.29
C ASN A 642 50.65 6.48 -26.08
N ARG A 643 51.52 6.15 -25.12
CA ARG A 643 52.93 6.62 -25.10
C ARG A 643 53.81 5.73 -24.20
N THR A 644 54.08 4.50 -24.63
CA THR A 644 55.31 3.77 -24.24
C THR A 644 55.67 2.76 -25.35
N GLU A 645 56.71 3.12 -26.10
CA GLU A 645 57.69 2.28 -26.82
C GLU A 645 57.22 1.25 -27.86
N GLY A 646 57.84 1.36 -29.05
CA GLY A 646 57.50 0.60 -30.25
C GLY A 646 58.15 -0.78 -30.36
N GLU A 647 57.45 -1.69 -31.04
CA GLU A 647 57.95 -2.62 -32.06
C GLU A 647 56.80 -3.58 -32.47
N GLY A 648 56.56 -3.72 -33.78
CA GLY A 648 55.95 -4.92 -34.41
C GLY A 648 54.41 -5.11 -34.33
N PRO A 649 53.73 -5.54 -35.43
CA PRO A 649 52.28 -5.65 -35.49
C PRO A 649 51.79 -7.06 -35.12
N LEU A 650 50.57 -7.19 -34.57
CA LEU A 650 49.56 -8.18 -34.98
C LEU A 650 48.37 -8.24 -33.99
N SER A 651 47.23 -7.77 -34.48
CA SER A 651 45.96 -8.51 -34.65
C SER A 651 45.32 -9.31 -33.48
N VAL A 652 44.00 -9.08 -33.36
CA VAL A 652 42.91 -10.09 -33.31
C VAL A 652 42.20 -10.39 -31.97
N ALA A 653 40.88 -10.12 -32.06
CA ALA A 653 39.69 -10.86 -31.59
C ALA A 653 39.36 -11.10 -30.11
N TYR A 654 38.06 -10.87 -29.83
CA TYR A 654 37.26 -11.55 -28.82
C TYR A 654 37.33 -13.08 -28.96
N PRO A 655 37.31 -13.82 -27.84
CA PRO A 655 36.09 -14.59 -27.55
C PRO A 655 35.77 -14.74 -26.05
N GLY A 656 34.49 -14.99 -25.75
CA GLY A 656 34.05 -15.53 -24.47
C GLY A 656 34.19 -17.07 -24.40
N LEU A 657 34.39 -17.60 -23.18
CA LEU A 657 33.71 -18.78 -22.59
C LEU A 657 34.46 -19.31 -21.35
N HIS A 658 33.73 -19.36 -20.22
CA HIS A 658 33.72 -20.38 -19.17
C HIS A 658 35.01 -21.13 -18.74
N LYS A 659 35.37 -21.06 -17.43
CA LYS A 659 35.09 -22.08 -16.36
C LYS A 659 36.05 -21.98 -15.14
N ARG A 660 35.41 -22.09 -13.96
CA ARG A 660 35.78 -22.83 -12.71
C ARG A 660 36.93 -22.36 -11.77
N LYS A 661 36.49 -22.32 -10.49
CA LYS A 661 37.04 -22.92 -9.25
C LYS A 661 37.80 -22.03 -8.24
N GLU A 662 37.09 -21.82 -7.12
CA GLU A 662 37.48 -21.95 -5.71
C GLU A 662 38.89 -21.58 -5.24
N ARG A 663 38.95 -20.69 -4.23
CA ARG A 663 39.64 -20.98 -2.97
C ARG A 663 39.06 -20.19 -1.77
N LYS A 664 38.87 -20.93 -0.68
CA LYS A 664 38.36 -20.56 0.65
C LYS A 664 39.35 -19.72 1.47
N ARG A 665 38.84 -18.81 2.30
CA ARG A 665 39.11 -18.57 3.74
C ARG A 665 37.86 -17.83 4.28
N GLY A 666 37.13 -18.20 5.34
CA GLY A 666 37.41 -18.99 6.52
C GLY A 666 37.47 -18.06 7.74
N PHE A 667 36.35 -17.85 8.43
CA PHE A 667 36.32 -17.46 9.84
C PHE A 667 35.17 -18.16 10.56
N TRP A 668 35.53 -18.82 11.65
CA TRP A 668 34.69 -19.57 12.57
C TRP A 668 34.21 -18.66 13.70
N LEU A 669 32.98 -18.88 14.17
CA LEU A 669 32.65 -18.82 15.59
C LEU A 669 31.50 -19.79 15.87
N SER A 670 31.67 -20.56 16.94
CA SER A 670 31.06 -21.85 17.22
C SER A 670 30.16 -21.82 18.46
N TYR A 671 28.94 -22.36 18.33
CA TYR A 671 28.19 -23.26 19.25
C TYR A 671 27.85 -22.81 20.71
N PRO A 672 26.87 -23.44 21.43
CA PRO A 672 26.23 -24.73 21.13
C PRO A 672 24.70 -24.85 21.19
N MET A 673 24.22 -25.83 20.42
CA MET A 673 22.95 -26.55 20.57
C MET A 673 22.89 -27.36 21.86
N GLN A 674 21.68 -27.52 22.41
CA GLN A 674 21.25 -28.77 23.03
C GLN A 674 20.17 -29.42 22.16
N ALA A 675 20.33 -30.73 21.97
CA ALA A 675 19.53 -31.59 21.11
C ALA A 675 18.40 -32.25 21.89
N HIS A 676 17.28 -32.54 21.22
CA HIS A 676 16.58 -33.81 21.40
C HIS A 676 16.05 -34.31 20.04
N ARG A 677 16.28 -35.61 19.83
CA ARG A 677 16.01 -36.41 18.63
C ARG A 677 14.58 -36.97 18.63
N GLY A 678 14.10 -37.31 17.43
CA GLY A 678 13.03 -38.27 17.12
C GLY A 678 11.99 -37.63 16.21
N GLU A 679 11.61 -38.12 15.04
CA GLU A 679 11.90 -39.31 14.24
C GLU A 679 11.50 -38.93 12.80
N TYR A 680 12.31 -39.36 11.83
CA TYR A 680 12.06 -39.23 10.40
C TYR A 680 11.10 -40.33 9.96
N ASP A 681 10.10 -40.03 9.13
CA ASP A 681 9.90 -40.84 7.93
C ASP A 681 9.23 -40.08 6.77
N GLU A 682 9.79 -40.34 5.59
CA GLU A 682 9.28 -40.20 4.22
C GLU A 682 8.47 -38.96 3.80
N GLU A 683 9.14 -37.99 3.15
CA GLU A 683 8.73 -37.43 1.84
C GLU A 683 9.75 -36.39 1.35
N SER A 684 10.83 -36.86 0.73
CA SER A 684 11.79 -36.02 0.01
C SER A 684 12.06 -36.57 -1.38
N ARG A 685 11.02 -36.54 -2.24
CA ARG A 685 11.14 -36.62 -3.70
C ARG A 685 9.97 -35.88 -4.32
N LEU A 686 10.18 -34.60 -4.65
CA LEU A 686 9.60 -33.85 -5.79
C LEU A 686 9.72 -32.34 -5.52
N TYR A 687 10.94 -31.81 -5.58
CA TYR A 687 11.17 -30.38 -5.81
C TYR A 687 12.27 -30.24 -6.85
N GLY A 688 11.87 -29.86 -8.05
CA GLY A 688 12.75 -29.69 -9.20
C GLY A 688 11.95 -29.39 -10.45
N GLY A 689 11.46 -28.15 -10.57
CA GLY A 689 10.95 -27.62 -11.83
C GLY A 689 9.70 -26.77 -11.66
N LEU A 690 9.86 -25.45 -11.68
CA LEU A 690 9.08 -24.45 -12.43
C LEU A 690 9.42 -23.05 -11.90
N MET A 691 10.27 -22.34 -12.65
CA MET A 691 10.20 -20.88 -12.78
C MET A 691 9.06 -20.54 -13.72
#